data_AF-A0A3A5PE42-F1
#
_entry.id   AF-A0A3A5PE42-F1
#
_cell.length_a   1.000
_cell.length_b   1.000
_cell.length_c   1.000
_cell.angle_alpha   90.00
_cell.angle_beta   90.00
_cell.angle_gamma   90.00
#
_symmetry.space_group_name_H-M   'P 1'
#
loop_
_entity.id
_entity.type
_entity.pdbx_description
1 polymer ?
#
loop_
_entity_poly.entity_id
_entity_poly.type
_entity_poly.pdbx_seq_one_letter_code
_entity_poly.pdbx_strand_id
1 'polypeptide(L)'
;MKNIIKYIFLFHLLMFCAWAYPSTYTLRGLSVSDGLSDLLVNAIYKDSLGFVWIGTGNSLERFDGSHIKHYPITGSNEKLKRVNVIAEMEDNQLWMGNGMGLWRLNKELDALELIVPDMINCAVHSLLHDGKGTLYIGSAKGLFLYKKGNLEQILLDKNALSASNVVTGLSLDEQGMLWMATEKGLYSLRLSDRKVKAYHNVKDGKHVCAFNNITRIGSTIYLGTMDQGIISFDTRSGEFEHFVEVGCNIISSLSSDGKNMLYVGTDGNGVHFIATDRRKVVRTMRHETGDNESLRSNSVYSLLVDRNGMIWIGFYQLGLDYTLYQSDLFTTYAFPPYFNSRDMPIRALAINGHEKLVGSRDGLFYIDEKRNRFKSFQSPEMRSGMIFCILFYEGEYYVGTYGGGMYIFNPERLTIRDFAPDGEQQPFVKGHIFCIKQDAEGNLWIGTSQGVYCYKDGRQVAHYTSSNSRLPEGNVYEIYFDSTRKGWICTENGVCIWDPSSEKLRTDIFPEGFIHKEKIRVVYEDSGHNLYFFPDKGSLFISDLSMNSFWRLHPGTPLEGRDGMFIIEDRKKWLWMGTSDGLFHYDKNDNFIPYNFVDGIPSSIFTLCPPVCDAEGNIWFGNSKGLVSLDVAHMNQKKHDFYPVKVTDVHINGKPSTYPMVTVGSGISRIGLEPSEKNVTFCFSDFSYTSPAFMSYEYQLEGRDDGWIAITGRSEVTYYDLPSGSYVFKVRRMGEPDSETLLKVEIASVFSGWLAWGIVVVVLLAGGGYYFFGRGKRQAPEQVQVVREEQSVAVETKSASEEKYKSVKVSSEECKRLTDKLEKIMHKDKLYKHSDLKIADLAAAIDTSAHTLSYLFNQYLERNYYDYINDYRIAEFKRLVNTEEYSKYTLSALAELCGFSSRASFFRYFKKATGITPNEYIRSIGGNNKSLSD
;
A
#
# COMPACT_ATOMS: atom_id res chain seq x y z
N MET A 1 -44.10 2.19 41.59
CA MET A 1 -42.67 2.56 41.74
C MET A 1 -41.70 1.43 41.43
N LYS A 2 -41.79 0.24 42.05
CA LYS A 2 -40.85 -0.89 41.78
C LYS A 2 -40.76 -1.32 40.31
N ASN A 3 -41.88 -1.35 39.58
CA ASN A 3 -41.86 -1.72 38.16
C ASN A 3 -41.24 -0.62 37.27
N ILE A 4 -41.48 0.65 37.58
CA ILE A 4 -40.90 1.79 36.85
C ILE A 4 -39.38 1.82 37.01
N ILE A 5 -38.87 1.57 38.23
CA ILE A 5 -37.43 1.46 38.48
C ILE A 5 -36.84 0.27 37.70
N LYS A 6 -37.56 -0.86 37.61
CA LYS A 6 -37.14 -2.02 36.82
C LYS A 6 -37.06 -1.71 35.33
N TYR A 7 -38.01 -0.96 34.78
CA TYR A 7 -37.98 -0.52 33.38
C TYR A 7 -36.92 0.55 33.12
N ILE A 8 -36.68 1.48 34.05
CA ILE A 8 -35.58 2.46 33.95
C ILE A 8 -34.23 1.74 33.99
N PHE A 9 -34.07 0.75 34.87
CA PHE A 9 -32.85 -0.05 34.95
C PHE A 9 -32.66 -0.91 33.70
N LEU A 10 -33.72 -1.51 33.15
CA LEU A 10 -33.66 -2.28 31.90
C LEU A 10 -33.38 -1.37 30.70
N PHE A 11 -33.92 -0.16 30.68
CA PHE A 11 -33.67 0.86 29.65
C PHE A 11 -32.23 1.40 29.73
N HIS A 12 -31.70 1.59 30.94
CA HIS A 12 -30.29 1.95 31.14
C HIS A 12 -29.35 0.78 30.82
N LEU A 13 -29.75 -0.47 31.07
CA LEU A 13 -29.01 -1.68 30.67
C LEU A 13 -28.97 -1.85 29.14
N LEU A 14 -30.07 -1.54 28.45
CA LEU A 14 -30.16 -1.52 26.98
C LEU A 14 -29.38 -0.35 26.36
N MET A 15 -29.31 0.80 27.02
CA MET A 15 -28.44 1.93 26.64
C MET A 15 -26.95 1.65 26.93
N PHE A 16 -26.63 0.84 27.95
CA PHE A 16 -25.25 0.43 28.27
C PHE A 16 -24.73 -0.73 27.42
N CYS A 17 -25.59 -1.39 26.65
CA CYS A 17 -25.17 -2.07 25.43
C CYS A 17 -24.86 -0.99 24.38
N ALA A 18 -23.86 -0.15 24.65
CA ALA A 18 -23.19 0.60 23.60
C ALA A 18 -22.83 -0.43 22.52
N TRP A 19 -23.39 -0.23 21.34
CA TRP A 19 -23.10 -1.04 20.18
C TRP A 19 -21.61 -0.83 19.90
N ALA A 20 -20.78 -1.73 20.43
CA ALA A 20 -19.42 -1.87 19.96
C ALA A 20 -19.58 -2.26 18.49
N TYR A 21 -19.34 -1.30 17.59
CA TYR A 21 -19.26 -1.60 16.17
C TYR A 21 -18.31 -2.80 16.03
N PRO A 22 -18.72 -3.87 15.34
CA PRO A 22 -17.74 -4.87 14.94
C PRO A 22 -16.73 -4.12 14.09
N SER A 23 -15.51 -3.96 14.60
CA SER A 23 -14.39 -3.53 13.77
C SER A 23 -14.15 -4.66 12.78
N THR A 24 -14.69 -4.49 11.58
CA THR A 24 -14.37 -5.32 10.43
C THR A 24 -12.92 -5.07 10.10
N TYR A 25 -12.06 -6.05 10.40
CA TYR A 25 -10.68 -5.97 9.98
C TYR A 25 -10.59 -6.33 8.51
N THR A 26 -9.89 -5.51 7.75
CA THR A 26 -9.45 -5.93 6.43
C THR A 26 -8.21 -6.80 6.61
N LEU A 27 -8.32 -8.06 6.19
CA LEU A 27 -7.23 -9.01 6.19
C LEU A 27 -6.49 -8.94 4.87
N ARG A 28 -5.16 -8.92 4.94
CA ARG A 28 -4.29 -9.31 3.85
C ARG A 28 -3.65 -10.60 4.27
N GLY A 29 -3.30 -11.45 3.32
CA GLY A 29 -2.33 -12.45 3.72
C GLY A 29 -1.43 -12.92 2.62
N LEU A 30 -0.47 -13.69 3.07
CA LEU A 30 0.74 -14.03 2.36
C LEU A 30 0.74 -15.52 2.12
N SER A 31 1.11 -15.90 0.91
CA SER A 31 1.25 -17.27 0.45
C SER A 31 2.53 -17.39 -0.38
N VAL A 32 2.72 -18.52 -1.05
CA VAL A 32 3.84 -18.72 -1.97
C VAL A 32 3.80 -17.73 -3.14
N SER A 33 2.61 -17.29 -3.59
CA SER A 33 2.51 -16.27 -4.63
C SER A 33 3.02 -14.89 -4.19
N ASP A 34 3.06 -14.65 -2.88
CA ASP A 34 3.55 -13.41 -2.28
C ASP A 34 5.04 -13.50 -1.88
N GLY A 35 5.64 -14.68 -2.05
CA GLY A 35 7.06 -14.93 -1.82
C GLY A 35 7.37 -15.93 -0.71
N LEU A 36 6.42 -16.37 0.14
CA LEU A 36 6.72 -17.34 1.21
C LEU A 36 7.33 -18.64 0.63
N SER A 37 8.35 -19.19 1.29
CA SER A 37 9.00 -20.43 0.83
C SER A 37 8.19 -21.70 1.12
N ASP A 38 7.29 -21.64 2.10
CA ASP A 38 6.45 -22.76 2.53
C ASP A 38 5.12 -22.21 3.11
N LEU A 39 4.03 -22.96 2.95
CA LEU A 39 2.68 -22.56 3.38
C LEU A 39 2.37 -22.92 4.84
N LEU A 40 3.23 -23.66 5.53
CA LEU A 40 3.10 -23.92 6.96
C LEU A 40 3.77 -22.78 7.71
N VAL A 41 2.99 -21.95 8.41
CA VAL A 41 3.50 -20.86 9.26
C VAL A 41 3.28 -21.19 10.73
N ASN A 42 4.36 -21.58 11.40
CA ASN A 42 4.31 -22.17 12.74
C ASN A 42 4.81 -21.26 13.86
N ALA A 43 5.59 -20.24 13.53
CA ALA A 43 6.02 -19.24 14.49
C ALA A 43 5.97 -17.86 13.83
N ILE A 44 5.54 -16.85 14.58
CA ILE A 44 5.57 -15.45 14.14
C ILE A 44 6.10 -14.63 15.30
N TYR A 45 7.05 -13.73 15.02
CA TYR A 45 7.64 -12.85 16.02
C TYR A 45 7.92 -11.47 15.39
N LYS A 46 7.56 -10.39 16.08
CA LYS A 46 7.90 -9.03 15.63
C LYS A 46 9.07 -8.51 16.45
N ASP A 47 10.16 -8.14 15.78
CA ASP A 47 11.36 -7.65 16.43
C ASP A 47 11.25 -6.18 16.86
N SER A 48 12.22 -5.75 17.66
CA SER A 48 12.30 -4.38 18.16
C SER A 48 12.55 -3.32 17.08
N LEU A 49 13.04 -3.72 15.89
CA LEU A 49 13.32 -2.84 14.76
C LEU A 49 12.08 -2.58 13.90
N GLY A 50 11.08 -3.45 14.01
CA GLY A 50 9.81 -3.37 13.32
C GLY A 50 9.50 -4.62 12.48
N PHE A 51 10.50 -5.42 12.08
CA PHE A 51 10.34 -6.54 11.15
C PHE A 51 9.50 -7.67 11.76
N VAL A 52 8.78 -8.38 10.89
CA VAL A 52 8.06 -9.59 11.25
C VAL A 52 8.84 -10.80 10.76
N TRP A 53 9.21 -11.67 11.70
CA TRP A 53 9.91 -12.92 11.47
C TRP A 53 8.90 -14.06 11.42
N ILE A 54 8.96 -14.84 10.35
CA ILE A 54 8.02 -15.90 10.01
C ILE A 54 8.80 -17.21 9.98
N GLY A 55 8.42 -18.13 10.87
CA GLY A 55 8.99 -19.47 10.95
C GLY A 55 8.15 -20.43 10.14
N THR A 56 8.71 -20.95 9.04
CA THR A 56 8.02 -21.85 8.12
C THR A 56 8.37 -23.32 8.36
N GLY A 57 7.87 -24.21 7.48
CA GLY A 57 8.25 -25.63 7.47
C GLY A 57 9.74 -25.89 7.22
N ASN A 58 10.45 -24.97 6.57
CA ASN A 58 11.83 -25.19 6.09
C ASN A 58 12.76 -23.95 6.13
N SER A 59 12.25 -22.79 6.54
CA SER A 59 12.96 -21.52 6.48
C SER A 59 12.57 -20.61 7.66
N LEU A 60 13.50 -19.74 8.06
CA LEU A 60 13.17 -18.52 8.82
C LEU A 60 13.09 -17.37 7.81
N GLU A 61 12.05 -16.56 7.88
CA GLU A 61 11.83 -15.49 6.91
C GLU A 61 11.66 -14.15 7.60
N ARG A 62 12.16 -13.08 6.99
CA ARG A 62 12.02 -11.70 7.47
C ARG A 62 11.11 -10.93 6.52
N PHE A 63 10.06 -10.34 7.04
CA PHE A 63 9.08 -9.55 6.31
C PHE A 63 9.07 -8.10 6.78
N ASP A 64 9.24 -7.16 5.85
CA ASP A 64 9.24 -5.72 6.13
C ASP A 64 7.90 -5.02 5.85
N GLY A 65 6.90 -5.74 5.31
CA GLY A 65 5.61 -5.18 4.86
C GLY A 65 5.38 -5.30 3.36
N SER A 66 6.47 -5.35 2.58
CA SER A 66 6.43 -5.48 1.12
C SER A 66 7.32 -6.59 0.58
N HIS A 67 8.47 -6.84 1.21
CA HIS A 67 9.49 -7.79 0.77
C HIS A 67 9.72 -8.87 1.81
N ILE A 68 9.93 -10.09 1.34
CA ILE A 68 10.28 -11.26 2.15
C ILE A 68 11.72 -11.65 1.83
N LYS A 69 12.54 -11.79 2.87
CA LYS A 69 13.89 -12.33 2.81
C LYS A 69 13.94 -13.71 3.46
N HIS A 70 14.52 -14.68 2.78
CA HIS A 70 14.55 -16.08 3.23
C HIS A 70 15.90 -16.46 3.85
N TYR A 71 15.84 -17.22 4.94
CA TYR A 71 16.97 -17.87 5.58
C TYR A 71 16.72 -19.39 5.63
N PRO A 72 17.06 -20.12 4.56
CA PRO A 72 16.81 -21.55 4.47
C PRO A 72 17.54 -22.34 5.56
N ILE A 73 16.86 -23.34 6.11
CA ILE A 73 17.42 -24.21 7.15
C ILE A 73 18.12 -25.40 6.49
N THR A 74 19.41 -25.54 6.74
CA THR A 74 20.21 -26.66 6.22
C THR A 74 20.00 -27.92 7.05
N GLY A 75 20.02 -29.08 6.41
CA GLY A 75 19.82 -30.38 7.06
C GLY A 75 19.16 -31.40 6.14
N SER A 76 19.42 -32.69 6.36
CA SER A 76 18.89 -33.78 5.52
C SER A 76 17.48 -34.22 5.89
N ASN A 77 17.04 -33.96 7.13
CA ASN A 77 15.72 -34.37 7.60
C ASN A 77 14.72 -33.20 7.53
N GLU A 78 13.94 -33.15 6.45
CA GLU A 78 12.94 -32.10 6.21
C GLU A 78 11.93 -31.96 7.36
N LYS A 79 11.56 -33.05 8.04
CA LYS A 79 10.60 -33.00 9.15
C LYS A 79 11.12 -32.23 10.37
N LEU A 80 12.43 -32.16 10.54
CA LEU A 80 13.05 -31.47 11.68
C LEU A 80 13.37 -29.99 11.39
N LYS A 81 13.20 -29.53 10.14
CA LYS A 81 13.47 -28.13 9.77
C LYS A 81 12.41 -27.16 10.26
N ARG A 82 11.17 -27.62 10.44
CA ARG A 82 10.04 -26.79 10.88
C ARG A 82 10.42 -25.91 12.07
N VAL A 83 10.29 -24.61 11.89
CA VAL A 83 10.56 -23.63 12.95
C VAL A 83 9.47 -23.73 14.01
N ASN A 84 9.85 -23.98 15.26
CA ASN A 84 8.91 -24.12 16.38
C ASN A 84 8.72 -22.81 17.14
N VAL A 85 9.78 -22.02 17.28
CA VAL A 85 9.79 -20.82 18.11
C VAL A 85 10.86 -19.85 17.63
N ILE A 86 10.60 -18.54 17.78
CA ILE A 86 11.51 -17.45 17.45
C ILE A 86 11.60 -16.54 18.68
N ALA A 87 12.79 -16.03 18.98
CA ALA A 87 13.01 -15.04 20.02
C ALA A 87 14.11 -14.05 19.62
N GLU A 88 13.99 -12.81 20.11
CA GLU A 88 15.02 -11.80 19.99
C GLU A 88 15.82 -11.70 21.29
N MET A 89 17.13 -11.62 21.16
CA MET A 89 18.10 -11.38 22.22
C MET A 89 18.63 -9.93 22.13
N GLU A 90 19.49 -9.55 23.07
CA GLU A 90 20.21 -8.26 23.04
C GLU A 90 20.90 -8.01 21.67
N ASP A 91 21.06 -6.74 21.31
CA ASP A 91 21.62 -6.28 20.02
C ASP A 91 20.86 -6.79 18.77
N ASN A 92 19.55 -7.03 18.93
CA ASN A 92 18.64 -7.51 17.88
C ASN A 92 19.15 -8.81 17.25
N GLN A 93 19.69 -9.72 18.08
CA GLN A 93 20.10 -11.05 17.64
C GLN A 93 18.87 -11.95 17.58
N LEU A 94 18.58 -12.50 16.41
CA LEU A 94 17.45 -13.41 16.23
C LEU A 94 17.88 -14.86 16.43
N TRP A 95 17.10 -15.56 17.24
CA TRP A 95 17.28 -16.96 17.58
C TRP A 95 16.01 -17.72 17.24
N MET A 96 16.16 -18.98 16.84
CA MET A 96 15.03 -19.86 16.58
C MET A 96 15.31 -21.27 17.09
N GLY A 97 14.23 -21.98 17.44
CA GLY A 97 14.24 -23.40 17.77
C GLY A 97 13.53 -24.21 16.69
N ASN A 98 14.06 -25.39 16.36
CA ASN A 98 13.38 -26.38 15.52
C ASN A 98 13.62 -27.80 16.05
N GLY A 99 13.26 -28.81 15.25
CA GLY A 99 13.46 -30.22 15.59
C GLY A 99 14.92 -30.66 15.69
N MET A 100 15.85 -29.90 15.11
CA MET A 100 17.28 -30.21 15.13
C MET A 100 18.01 -29.58 16.31
N GLY A 101 17.56 -28.43 16.80
CA GLY A 101 18.19 -27.74 17.91
C GLY A 101 17.93 -26.24 17.95
N LEU A 102 18.88 -25.52 18.52
CA LEU A 102 18.88 -24.07 18.66
C LEU A 102 19.73 -23.44 17.55
N TRP A 103 19.19 -22.42 16.90
CA TRP A 103 19.86 -21.70 15.83
C TRP A 103 19.91 -20.20 16.11
N ARG A 104 20.91 -19.54 15.55
CA ARG A 104 21.07 -18.09 15.56
C ARG A 104 21.24 -17.58 14.14
N LEU A 105 20.66 -16.42 13.85
CA LEU A 105 20.96 -15.70 12.61
C LEU A 105 22.31 -14.99 12.73
N ASN A 106 23.29 -15.43 11.93
CA ASN A 106 24.58 -14.78 11.81
C ASN A 106 24.47 -13.61 10.82
N LYS A 107 24.58 -12.37 11.30
CA LYS A 107 24.44 -11.16 10.48
C LYS A 107 25.59 -10.95 9.49
N GLU A 108 26.78 -11.49 9.77
CA GLU A 108 27.94 -11.36 8.88
C GLU A 108 27.88 -12.34 7.71
N LEU A 109 27.42 -13.56 7.99
CA LEU A 109 27.24 -14.61 6.97
C LEU A 109 25.87 -14.54 6.27
N ASP A 110 24.95 -13.71 6.79
CA ASP A 110 23.54 -13.61 6.39
C ASP A 110 22.86 -15.00 6.31
N ALA A 111 23.15 -15.86 7.29
CA ALA A 111 22.75 -17.27 7.31
C ALA A 111 22.47 -17.78 8.73
N LEU A 112 21.69 -18.87 8.84
CA LEU A 112 21.43 -19.55 10.10
C LEU A 112 22.58 -20.50 10.47
N GLU A 113 22.99 -20.45 11.73
CA GLU A 113 23.99 -21.35 12.30
C GLU A 113 23.45 -22.08 13.53
N LEU A 114 23.83 -23.35 13.69
CA LEU A 114 23.50 -24.14 14.87
C LEU A 114 24.34 -23.69 16.06
N ILE A 115 23.70 -23.53 17.22
CA ILE A 115 24.35 -23.20 18.47
C ILE A 115 24.42 -24.45 19.34
N VAL A 116 25.62 -24.78 19.80
CA VAL A 116 25.92 -25.93 20.69
C VAL A 116 25.27 -27.25 20.25
N PRO A 117 25.42 -27.68 18.97
CA PRO A 117 24.71 -28.83 18.41
C PRO A 117 24.99 -30.15 19.14
N ASP A 118 26.15 -30.30 19.79
CA ASP A 118 26.47 -31.51 20.57
C ASP A 118 25.61 -31.66 21.83
N MET A 119 25.14 -30.54 22.39
CA MET A 119 24.34 -30.50 23.62
C MET A 119 22.84 -30.33 23.32
N ILE A 120 22.48 -29.46 22.38
CA ILE A 120 21.09 -29.21 21.97
C ILE A 120 20.85 -29.83 20.58
N ASN A 121 20.81 -31.15 20.54
CA ASN A 121 20.49 -31.97 19.35
C ASN A 121 19.06 -32.54 19.40
N CYS A 122 18.12 -31.77 19.91
CA CYS A 122 16.74 -32.19 20.10
C CYS A 122 15.78 -31.04 19.81
N ALA A 123 14.49 -31.35 19.72
CA ALA A 123 13.49 -30.35 19.46
C ALA A 123 13.52 -29.25 20.53
N VAL A 124 13.67 -28.01 20.08
CA VAL A 124 13.47 -26.81 20.88
C VAL A 124 12.04 -26.32 20.66
N HIS A 125 11.29 -26.17 21.74
CA HIS A 125 9.87 -25.84 21.72
C HIS A 125 9.57 -24.41 22.17
N SER A 126 10.36 -23.87 23.10
CA SER A 126 10.17 -22.52 23.60
C SER A 126 11.49 -21.81 23.90
N LEU A 127 11.48 -20.50 23.73
CA LEU A 127 12.58 -19.60 24.01
C LEU A 127 12.04 -18.42 24.82
N LEU A 128 12.73 -18.08 25.90
CA LEU A 128 12.37 -16.96 26.77
C LEU A 128 13.62 -16.20 27.18
N HIS A 129 13.75 -14.94 26.78
CA HIS A 129 14.81 -14.03 27.22
C HIS A 129 14.35 -13.27 28.47
N ASP A 130 15.21 -13.16 29.49
CA ASP A 130 14.87 -12.46 30.74
C ASP A 130 15.13 -10.95 30.72
N GLY A 131 15.62 -10.39 29.61
CA GLY A 131 16.06 -8.99 29.54
C GLY A 131 17.34 -8.69 30.32
N LYS A 132 18.01 -9.72 30.88
CA LYS A 132 19.26 -9.63 31.68
C LYS A 132 20.37 -10.50 31.07
N GLY A 133 20.25 -10.82 29.79
CA GLY A 133 21.21 -11.59 29.00
C GLY A 133 21.15 -13.10 29.18
N THR A 134 20.11 -13.66 29.81
CA THR A 134 19.90 -15.13 29.91
C THR A 134 18.79 -15.56 28.96
N LEU A 135 19.06 -16.59 28.17
CA LEU A 135 18.07 -17.27 27.33
C LEU A 135 17.69 -18.60 27.98
N TYR A 136 16.43 -18.75 28.34
CA TYR A 136 15.85 -20.02 28.79
C TYR A 136 15.28 -20.76 27.59
N ILE A 137 15.65 -22.04 27.47
CA ILE A 137 15.38 -22.86 26.30
C ILE A 137 14.62 -24.11 26.77
N GLY A 138 13.33 -24.18 26.43
CA GLY A 138 12.52 -25.36 26.64
C GLY A 138 12.71 -26.35 25.50
N SER A 139 13.08 -27.58 25.82
CA SER A 139 13.41 -28.60 24.83
C SER A 139 12.82 -29.97 25.16
N ALA A 140 12.91 -30.91 24.23
CA ALA A 140 12.57 -32.31 24.44
C ALA A 140 13.50 -33.04 25.44
N LYS A 141 14.63 -32.44 25.84
CA LYS A 141 15.62 -33.02 26.78
C LYS A 141 15.79 -32.21 28.07
N GLY A 142 14.82 -31.36 28.42
CA GLY A 142 14.86 -30.55 29.64
C GLY A 142 14.95 -29.06 29.36
N LEU A 143 15.21 -28.32 30.43
CA LEU A 143 15.43 -26.88 30.39
C LEU A 143 16.93 -26.61 30.20
N PHE A 144 17.29 -25.79 29.23
CA PHE A 144 18.65 -25.26 29.09
C PHE A 144 18.67 -23.76 29.39
N LEU A 145 19.75 -23.31 30.02
CA LEU A 145 20.03 -21.90 30.29
C LEU A 145 21.29 -21.51 29.53
N TYR A 146 21.16 -20.55 28.64
CA TYR A 146 22.27 -20.01 27.88
C TYR A 146 22.60 -18.58 28.33
N LYS A 147 23.85 -18.33 28.72
CA LYS A 147 24.33 -17.01 29.14
C LYS A 147 25.79 -16.80 28.79
N LYS A 148 26.07 -15.81 27.93
CA LYS A 148 27.44 -15.42 27.51
C LYS A 148 28.32 -16.61 27.08
N GLY A 149 27.76 -17.52 26.27
CA GLY A 149 28.46 -18.71 25.79
C GLY A 149 28.43 -19.92 26.74
N ASN A 150 28.05 -19.74 28.01
CA ASN A 150 27.87 -20.85 28.95
C ASN A 150 26.49 -21.47 28.80
N LEU A 151 26.44 -22.80 28.78
CA LEU A 151 25.21 -23.58 28.73
C LEU A 151 25.09 -24.46 29.98
N GLU A 152 23.95 -24.38 30.66
CA GLU A 152 23.58 -25.23 31.79
C GLU A 152 22.31 -26.02 31.43
N GLN A 153 22.28 -27.33 31.70
CA GLN A 153 21.08 -28.15 31.57
C GLN A 153 20.48 -28.45 32.93
N ILE A 154 19.17 -28.26 33.07
CA ILE A 154 18.39 -28.59 34.26
C ILE A 154 17.32 -29.61 33.87
N LEU A 155 17.42 -30.80 34.46
CA LEU A 155 16.39 -31.85 34.35
C LEU A 155 15.35 -31.67 35.46
N LEU A 156 14.07 -31.71 35.09
CA LEU A 156 12.94 -31.66 36.01
C LEU A 156 12.70 -33.02 36.69
N ASP A 157 13.15 -34.09 36.06
CA ASP A 157 13.13 -35.46 36.56
C ASP A 157 14.50 -36.11 36.33
N LYS A 158 14.97 -36.88 37.33
CA LYS A 158 16.25 -37.60 37.26
C LYS A 158 16.30 -38.60 36.10
N ASN A 159 15.15 -39.17 35.71
CA ASN A 159 15.06 -39.98 34.51
C ASN A 159 15.04 -39.05 33.29
N ALA A 160 16.15 -39.04 32.53
CA ALA A 160 16.31 -38.21 31.34
C ALA A 160 15.20 -38.43 30.29
N LEU A 161 14.58 -39.62 30.24
CA LEU A 161 13.49 -39.97 29.31
C LEU A 161 12.08 -39.65 29.84
N SER A 162 11.98 -39.05 31.03
CA SER A 162 10.69 -38.69 31.61
C SER A 162 10.01 -37.59 30.79
N ALA A 163 8.72 -37.74 30.51
CA ALA A 163 7.90 -36.71 29.86
C ALA A 163 7.89 -35.37 30.64
N SER A 164 8.23 -35.40 31.94
CA SER A 164 8.46 -34.19 32.74
C SER A 164 9.58 -33.30 32.20
N ASN A 165 10.54 -33.87 31.47
CA ASN A 165 11.67 -33.13 30.88
C ASN A 165 11.34 -32.56 29.50
N VAL A 166 10.21 -32.90 28.89
CA VAL A 166 9.79 -32.27 27.63
C VAL A 166 9.14 -30.94 27.96
N VAL A 167 9.92 -29.86 27.88
CA VAL A 167 9.49 -28.50 28.22
C VAL A 167 8.96 -27.82 26.97
N THR A 168 7.66 -27.62 26.90
CA THR A 168 6.92 -27.11 25.73
C THR A 168 6.73 -25.61 25.77
N GLY A 169 6.64 -25.01 26.96
CA GLY A 169 6.42 -23.58 27.13
C GLY A 169 7.05 -23.03 28.41
N LEU A 170 7.40 -21.74 28.38
CA LEU A 170 8.07 -21.03 29.47
C LEU A 170 7.34 -19.73 29.81
N SER A 171 7.26 -19.40 31.09
CA SER A 171 6.80 -18.10 31.58
C SER A 171 7.57 -17.72 32.84
N LEU A 172 8.24 -16.56 32.82
CA LEU A 172 9.01 -16.06 33.96
C LEU A 172 8.21 -14.98 34.67
N ASP A 173 8.17 -15.06 36.00
CA ASP A 173 7.54 -14.03 36.82
C ASP A 173 8.52 -13.02 37.41
N GLU A 174 7.96 -11.93 37.94
CA GLU A 174 8.71 -10.81 38.49
C GLU A 174 9.49 -11.21 39.77
N GLN A 175 9.13 -12.34 40.39
CA GLN A 175 9.77 -12.88 41.60
C GLN A 175 10.90 -13.88 41.26
N GLY A 176 11.19 -14.11 39.98
CA GLY A 176 12.23 -15.05 39.54
C GLY A 176 11.81 -16.52 39.66
N MET A 177 10.51 -16.82 39.59
CA MET A 177 9.98 -18.16 39.37
C MET A 177 9.79 -18.38 37.88
N LEU A 178 10.45 -19.41 37.35
CA LEU A 178 10.24 -19.88 35.99
C LEU A 178 9.18 -20.99 35.98
N TRP A 179 8.05 -20.70 35.37
CA TRP A 179 6.97 -21.66 35.14
C TRP A 179 7.16 -22.36 33.81
N MET A 180 6.96 -23.67 33.81
CA MET A 180 7.24 -24.57 32.69
C MET A 180 6.03 -25.45 32.41
N ALA A 181 5.48 -25.33 31.21
CA ALA A 181 4.56 -26.31 30.67
C ALA A 181 5.36 -27.53 30.19
N THR A 182 4.87 -28.73 30.51
CA THR A 182 5.49 -29.99 30.11
C THR A 182 4.45 -31.01 29.66
N GLU A 183 4.89 -32.11 29.07
CA GLU A 183 4.01 -33.23 28.70
C GLU A 183 3.42 -33.98 29.92
N LYS A 184 3.94 -33.75 31.14
CA LYS A 184 3.47 -34.40 32.38
C LYS A 184 2.77 -33.46 33.37
N GLY A 185 2.65 -32.18 33.04
CA GLY A 185 2.00 -31.18 33.87
C GLY A 185 2.78 -29.86 33.96
N LEU A 186 2.43 -29.04 34.94
CA LEU A 186 3.03 -27.73 35.18
C LEU A 186 4.15 -27.85 36.21
N TYR A 187 5.29 -27.22 35.95
CA TYR A 187 6.42 -27.18 36.87
C TYR A 187 6.80 -25.73 37.17
N SER A 188 7.35 -25.48 38.35
CA SER A 188 7.96 -24.20 38.71
C SER A 188 9.39 -24.42 39.17
N LEU A 189 10.32 -23.60 38.68
CA LEU A 189 11.72 -23.53 39.11
C LEU A 189 11.98 -22.18 39.74
N ARG A 190 12.33 -22.17 41.03
CA ARG A 190 12.81 -20.95 41.68
C ARG A 190 14.27 -20.74 41.30
N LEU A 191 14.58 -19.63 40.65
CA LEU A 191 15.91 -19.42 40.09
C LEU A 191 17.00 -19.22 41.15
N SER A 192 16.64 -18.73 42.35
CA SER A 192 17.59 -18.43 43.43
C SER A 192 18.21 -19.66 44.08
N ASP A 193 17.45 -20.74 44.26
CA ASP A 193 17.86 -21.96 44.96
C ASP A 193 17.74 -23.23 44.09
N ARG A 194 17.37 -23.04 42.81
CA ARG A 194 17.12 -24.10 41.82
C ARG A 194 16.09 -25.15 42.26
N LYS A 195 15.18 -24.80 43.18
CA LYS A 195 14.16 -25.74 43.65
C LYS A 195 13.05 -25.90 42.61
N VAL A 196 12.86 -27.14 42.16
CA VAL A 196 11.77 -27.55 41.26
C VAL A 196 10.57 -28.01 42.08
N LYS A 197 9.36 -27.60 41.67
CA LYS A 197 8.09 -28.10 42.21
C LYS A 197 7.16 -28.48 41.06
N ALA A 198 6.54 -29.65 41.17
CA ALA A 198 5.58 -30.18 40.20
C ALA A 198 4.14 -29.90 40.63
N TYR A 199 3.28 -29.64 39.65
CA TYR A 199 1.85 -29.43 39.80
C TYR A 199 1.14 -30.29 38.77
N HIS A 200 0.31 -31.22 39.25
CA HIS A 200 -0.39 -32.16 38.40
C HIS A 200 -1.88 -31.87 38.44
N ASN A 201 -2.47 -31.75 37.25
CA ASN A 201 -3.92 -31.77 37.11
C ASN A 201 -4.37 -33.24 37.15
N VAL A 202 -5.11 -33.61 38.20
CA VAL A 202 -5.58 -34.98 38.44
C VAL A 202 -7.10 -34.95 38.48
N LYS A 203 -7.75 -35.67 37.56
CA LYS A 203 -9.20 -35.84 37.51
C LYS A 203 -9.52 -37.33 37.61
N ASP A 204 -10.38 -37.71 38.55
CA ASP A 204 -10.79 -39.10 38.82
C ASP A 204 -9.60 -40.08 39.00
N GLY A 205 -8.52 -39.61 39.63
CA GLY A 205 -7.32 -40.42 39.90
C GLY A 205 -6.40 -40.66 38.69
N LYS A 206 -6.67 -40.05 37.53
CA LYS A 206 -5.78 -40.09 36.35
C LYS A 206 -5.06 -38.75 36.20
N HIS A 207 -3.81 -38.79 35.72
CA HIS A 207 -3.12 -37.59 35.24
C HIS A 207 -3.75 -37.14 33.94
N VAL A 208 -4.17 -35.88 33.90
CA VAL A 208 -4.96 -35.34 32.81
C VAL A 208 -4.29 -34.03 32.39
N CYS A 209 -3.78 -34.02 31.14
CA CYS A 209 -3.18 -32.91 30.37
C CYS A 209 -1.65 -32.87 30.28
N ALA A 210 -1.17 -33.03 29.04
CA ALA A 210 0.03 -32.37 28.55
C ALA A 210 -0.31 -30.91 28.22
N PHE A 211 0.58 -29.98 28.57
CA PHE A 211 0.41 -28.56 28.24
C PHE A 211 1.35 -28.19 27.10
N ASN A 212 0.85 -27.48 26.09
CA ASN A 212 1.64 -27.08 24.93
C ASN A 212 2.07 -25.63 24.97
N ASN A 213 1.23 -24.77 25.52
CA ASN A 213 1.43 -23.33 25.56
C ASN A 213 1.16 -22.82 26.97
N ILE A 214 1.87 -21.76 27.37
CA ILE A 214 1.74 -21.14 28.68
C ILE A 214 1.79 -19.61 28.56
N THR A 215 0.92 -18.94 29.29
CA THR A 215 1.01 -17.49 29.51
C THR A 215 0.50 -17.15 30.91
N ARG A 216 0.80 -15.95 31.41
CA ARG A 216 0.47 -15.54 32.78
C ARG A 216 -0.13 -14.13 32.79
N ILE A 217 -1.17 -13.95 33.60
CA ILE A 217 -1.74 -12.64 33.94
C ILE A 217 -1.92 -12.58 35.45
N GLY A 218 -1.22 -11.66 36.10
CA GLY A 218 -1.22 -11.55 37.57
C GLY A 218 -0.80 -12.85 38.23
N SER A 219 -1.64 -13.40 39.12
CA SER A 219 -1.41 -14.68 39.81
C SER A 219 -1.94 -15.90 39.05
N THR A 220 -2.49 -15.73 37.85
CA THR A 220 -3.12 -16.84 37.10
C THR A 220 -2.27 -17.21 35.90
N ILE A 221 -1.99 -18.50 35.76
CA ILE A 221 -1.33 -19.10 34.61
C ILE A 221 -2.39 -19.73 33.74
N TYR A 222 -2.35 -19.45 32.44
CA TYR A 222 -3.21 -20.06 31.45
C TYR A 222 -2.41 -21.03 30.60
N LEU A 223 -2.99 -22.21 30.39
CA LEU A 223 -2.36 -23.35 29.76
C LEU A 223 -3.23 -23.82 28.61
N GLY A 224 -2.63 -23.91 27.42
CA GLY A 224 -3.24 -24.51 26.24
C GLY A 224 -3.02 -26.02 26.22
N THR A 225 -4.07 -26.77 25.92
CA THR A 225 -4.05 -28.24 25.82
C THR A 225 -4.40 -28.71 24.40
N MET A 226 -4.23 -30.00 24.12
CA MET A 226 -4.62 -30.62 22.84
C MET A 226 -6.00 -31.28 22.88
N ASP A 227 -6.64 -31.38 24.05
CA ASP A 227 -7.85 -32.20 24.22
C ASP A 227 -8.89 -31.57 25.16
N GLN A 228 -8.54 -30.52 25.89
CA GLN A 228 -9.36 -29.95 26.97
C GLN A 228 -9.51 -28.42 26.91
N GLY A 229 -9.08 -27.79 25.82
CA GLY A 229 -9.13 -26.35 25.66
C GLY A 229 -8.14 -25.64 26.60
N ILE A 230 -8.63 -24.61 27.31
CA ILE A 230 -7.82 -23.76 28.17
C ILE A 230 -8.02 -24.13 29.63
N ILE A 231 -6.92 -24.38 30.32
CA ILE A 231 -6.89 -24.62 31.77
C ILE A 231 -6.19 -23.44 32.43
N SER A 232 -6.78 -22.90 33.50
CA SER A 232 -6.17 -21.90 34.35
C SER A 232 -5.62 -22.54 35.64
N PHE A 233 -4.52 -21.99 36.14
CA PHE A 233 -3.90 -22.38 37.40
C PHE A 233 -3.62 -21.12 38.23
N ASP A 234 -4.23 -21.02 39.42
CA ASP A 234 -3.95 -19.90 40.34
C ASP A 234 -2.73 -20.24 41.21
N THR A 235 -1.69 -19.41 41.12
CA THR A 235 -0.40 -19.67 41.78
C THR A 235 -0.44 -19.53 43.30
N ARG A 236 -1.50 -18.97 43.88
CA ARG A 236 -1.66 -18.78 45.33
C ARG A 236 -2.35 -19.99 45.95
N SER A 237 -3.44 -20.45 45.35
CA SER A 237 -4.20 -21.63 45.80
C SER A 237 -3.54 -22.95 45.37
N GLY A 238 -2.88 -22.95 44.21
CA GLY A 238 -2.33 -24.17 43.60
C GLY A 238 -3.40 -25.03 42.93
N GLU A 239 -4.56 -24.47 42.61
CA GLU A 239 -5.69 -25.19 42.01
C GLU A 239 -5.76 -24.99 40.48
N PHE A 240 -6.18 -26.06 39.78
CA PHE A 240 -6.48 -26.04 38.35
C PHE A 240 -7.99 -25.89 38.14
N GLU A 241 -8.37 -25.13 37.12
CA GLU A 241 -9.76 -24.93 36.71
C GLU A 241 -9.86 -24.91 35.18
N HIS A 242 -10.93 -25.46 34.61
CA HIS A 242 -11.27 -25.17 33.22
C HIS A 242 -11.66 -23.71 33.10
N PHE A 243 -11.08 -22.99 32.14
CA PHE A 243 -11.23 -21.53 32.10
C PHE A 243 -12.44 -21.07 31.30
N VAL A 244 -12.36 -21.13 29.96
CA VAL A 244 -13.40 -20.66 29.04
C VAL A 244 -13.46 -21.60 27.84
N GLU A 245 -14.66 -22.01 27.46
CA GLU A 245 -14.89 -22.79 26.24
C GLU A 245 -14.83 -21.88 25.01
N VAL A 246 -13.92 -22.22 24.08
CA VAL A 246 -13.75 -21.49 22.82
C VAL A 246 -14.33 -22.27 21.62
N GLY A 247 -14.99 -23.40 21.85
CA GLY A 247 -15.59 -24.25 20.81
C GLY A 247 -14.62 -25.18 20.08
N CYS A 248 -13.33 -25.16 20.42
CA CYS A 248 -12.34 -26.17 20.06
C CYS A 248 -11.43 -26.45 21.25
N ASN A 249 -11.06 -27.71 21.42
CA ASN A 249 -10.24 -28.17 22.53
C ASN A 249 -8.74 -28.23 22.22
N ILE A 250 -8.36 -28.02 20.96
CA ILE A 250 -6.97 -28.01 20.49
C ILE A 250 -6.48 -26.56 20.47
N ILE A 251 -5.73 -26.17 21.50
CA ILE A 251 -5.13 -24.84 21.64
C ILE A 251 -3.71 -24.86 21.09
N SER A 252 -3.56 -24.39 19.86
CA SER A 252 -2.29 -24.38 19.12
C SER A 252 -1.40 -23.19 19.49
N SER A 253 -2.00 -22.05 19.85
CA SER A 253 -1.27 -20.83 20.24
C SER A 253 -1.99 -20.11 21.38
N LEU A 254 -1.22 -19.63 22.37
CA LEU A 254 -1.76 -18.92 23.53
C LEU A 254 -0.78 -17.83 23.99
N SER A 255 -1.25 -16.59 24.04
CA SER A 255 -0.49 -15.45 24.55
C SER A 255 -1.41 -14.45 25.27
N SER A 256 -0.84 -13.40 25.87
CA SER A 256 -1.61 -12.38 26.59
C SER A 256 -0.96 -11.00 26.48
N ASP A 257 -1.72 -9.97 26.82
CA ASP A 257 -1.21 -8.61 27.03
C ASP A 257 -0.59 -8.39 28.42
N GLY A 258 -0.57 -9.44 29.26
CA GLY A 258 -0.14 -9.39 30.65
C GLY A 258 -1.07 -8.62 31.59
N LYS A 259 -2.20 -8.09 31.12
CA LYS A 259 -3.13 -7.23 31.87
C LYS A 259 -4.48 -7.90 32.07
N ASN A 260 -5.26 -8.07 31.01
CA ASN A 260 -6.60 -8.64 31.10
C ASN A 260 -7.06 -9.37 29.83
N MET A 261 -6.24 -9.45 28.77
CA MET A 261 -6.60 -10.09 27.52
C MET A 261 -5.76 -11.34 27.25
N LEU A 262 -6.45 -12.43 26.92
CA LEU A 262 -5.84 -13.62 26.31
C LEU A 262 -6.13 -13.67 24.82
N TYR A 263 -5.11 -14.06 24.07
CA TYR A 263 -5.16 -14.30 22.63
C TYR A 263 -4.99 -15.80 22.39
N VAL A 264 -5.95 -16.41 21.70
CA VAL A 264 -6.04 -17.86 21.57
C VAL A 264 -6.19 -18.22 20.11
N GLY A 265 -5.22 -18.98 19.58
CA GLY A 265 -5.33 -19.68 18.31
C GLY A 265 -5.76 -21.13 18.55
N THR A 266 -6.68 -21.63 17.72
CA THR A 266 -7.14 -23.02 17.79
C THR A 266 -6.89 -23.73 16.46
N ASP A 267 -6.69 -25.04 16.52
CA ASP A 267 -6.71 -25.88 15.32
C ASP A 267 -8.14 -26.37 15.08
N GLY A 268 -8.91 -25.62 14.29
CA GLY A 268 -10.25 -26.00 13.86
C GLY A 268 -11.36 -24.99 14.17
N ASN A 269 -11.11 -23.94 14.96
CA ASN A 269 -12.13 -22.93 15.27
C ASN A 269 -11.64 -21.47 15.26
N GLY A 270 -10.51 -21.21 14.59
CA GLY A 270 -10.00 -19.87 14.36
C GLY A 270 -9.37 -19.23 15.60
N VAL A 271 -9.51 -17.91 15.72
CA VAL A 271 -8.89 -17.07 16.74
C VAL A 271 -9.93 -16.52 17.72
N HIS A 272 -9.60 -16.50 19.01
CA HIS A 272 -10.45 -15.96 20.07
C HIS A 272 -9.69 -14.98 20.97
N PHE A 273 -10.39 -13.92 21.38
CA PHE A 273 -9.91 -12.94 22.35
C PHE A 273 -10.78 -13.06 23.59
N ILE A 274 -10.15 -13.28 24.74
CA ILE A 274 -10.86 -13.55 25.99
C ILE A 274 -10.51 -12.46 27.00
N ALA A 275 -11.53 -11.76 27.48
CA ALA A 275 -11.40 -10.85 28.61
C ALA A 275 -11.39 -11.68 29.90
N THR A 276 -10.26 -11.70 30.58
CA THR A 276 -10.00 -12.61 31.70
C THR A 276 -10.71 -12.21 32.99
N ASP A 277 -10.91 -10.91 33.18
CA ASP A 277 -11.69 -10.33 34.28
C ASP A 277 -13.16 -10.78 34.26
N ARG A 278 -13.74 -10.92 33.07
CA ARG A 278 -15.13 -11.32 32.83
C ARG A 278 -15.28 -12.79 32.45
N ARG A 279 -14.16 -13.51 32.26
CA ARG A 279 -14.10 -14.88 31.75
C ARG A 279 -14.99 -15.08 30.50
N LYS A 280 -14.88 -14.17 29.53
CA LYS A 280 -15.76 -14.16 28.35
C LYS A 280 -14.97 -13.94 27.08
N VAL A 281 -15.32 -14.71 26.04
CA VAL A 281 -14.90 -14.43 24.66
C VAL A 281 -15.53 -13.09 24.24
N VAL A 282 -14.69 -12.10 23.97
CA VAL A 282 -15.11 -10.75 23.54
C VAL A 282 -14.95 -10.55 22.04
N ARG A 283 -14.13 -11.38 21.40
CA ARG A 283 -13.93 -11.36 19.95
C ARG A 283 -13.64 -12.75 19.42
N THR A 284 -14.06 -13.01 18.20
CA THR A 284 -13.74 -14.22 17.45
C THR A 284 -13.47 -13.86 15.99
N MET A 285 -12.51 -14.52 15.37
CA MET A 285 -12.23 -14.46 13.94
C MET A 285 -12.20 -15.90 13.43
N ARG A 286 -13.01 -16.21 12.43
CA ARG A 286 -13.17 -17.55 11.87
C ARG A 286 -13.20 -17.47 10.36
N HIS A 287 -12.92 -18.60 9.72
CA HIS A 287 -13.19 -18.81 8.31
C HIS A 287 -14.69 -19.03 8.11
N GLU A 288 -15.28 -18.23 7.23
CA GLU A 288 -16.68 -18.34 6.80
C GLU A 288 -16.74 -18.53 5.29
N THR A 289 -17.37 -19.62 4.84
CA THR A 289 -17.44 -19.96 3.42
C THR A 289 -18.25 -18.91 2.65
N GLY A 290 -17.63 -18.30 1.64
CA GLY A 290 -18.24 -17.26 0.81
C GLY A 290 -18.01 -15.84 1.32
N ASP A 291 -17.39 -15.67 2.49
CA ASP A 291 -16.95 -14.37 3.00
C ASP A 291 -15.43 -14.20 2.82
N ASN A 292 -15.07 -13.32 1.87
CA ASN A 292 -13.69 -13.01 1.55
C ASN A 292 -13.02 -12.08 2.58
N GLU A 293 -13.76 -11.52 3.54
CA GLU A 293 -13.22 -10.73 4.65
C GLU A 293 -12.95 -11.58 5.91
N SER A 294 -13.35 -12.84 5.90
CA SER A 294 -13.11 -13.81 6.97
C SER A 294 -11.69 -14.40 6.93
N LEU A 295 -11.29 -15.17 7.95
CA LEU A 295 -9.98 -15.85 7.93
C LEU A 295 -9.91 -16.82 6.75
N ARG A 296 -8.73 -17.03 6.16
CA ARG A 296 -8.57 -18.07 5.12
C ARG A 296 -8.74 -19.50 5.64
N SER A 297 -8.55 -19.72 6.94
CA SER A 297 -8.63 -21.05 7.57
C SER A 297 -8.93 -20.96 9.05
N ASN A 298 -9.53 -22.03 9.59
CA ASN A 298 -9.73 -22.21 11.02
C ASN A 298 -8.59 -22.99 11.71
N SER A 299 -7.62 -23.53 10.95
CA SER A 299 -6.45 -24.24 11.47
C SER A 299 -5.30 -23.28 11.75
N VAL A 300 -5.40 -22.54 12.86
CA VAL A 300 -4.41 -21.56 13.30
C VAL A 300 -3.26 -22.28 13.99
N TYR A 301 -2.02 -21.99 13.62
CA TYR A 301 -0.80 -22.60 14.18
C TYR A 301 0.05 -21.60 14.96
N SER A 302 0.00 -20.33 14.57
CA SER A 302 0.66 -19.25 15.32
C SER A 302 -0.21 -18.00 15.32
N LEU A 303 -0.17 -17.26 16.43
CA LEU A 303 -0.91 -16.03 16.62
C LEU A 303 0.00 -15.00 17.30
N LEU A 304 0.14 -13.84 16.68
CA LEU A 304 0.82 -12.69 17.26
C LEU A 304 -0.14 -11.49 17.23
N VAL A 305 -0.37 -10.90 18.40
CA VAL A 305 -1.01 -9.58 18.52
C VAL A 305 0.08 -8.60 18.93
N ASP A 306 0.37 -7.64 18.07
CA ASP A 306 1.44 -6.67 18.32
C ASP A 306 0.98 -5.52 19.24
N ARG A 307 1.92 -4.66 19.62
CA ARG A 307 1.65 -3.53 20.53
C ARG A 307 0.70 -2.48 19.94
N ASN A 308 0.56 -2.44 18.62
CA ASN A 308 -0.31 -1.53 17.89
C ASN A 308 -1.69 -2.18 17.63
N GLY A 309 -1.90 -3.41 18.10
CA GLY A 309 -3.14 -4.16 17.93
C GLY A 309 -3.26 -4.88 16.59
N MET A 310 -2.21 -4.91 15.77
CA MET A 310 -2.21 -5.73 14.55
C MET A 310 -2.17 -7.21 14.91
N ILE A 311 -2.96 -8.00 14.20
CA ILE A 311 -3.10 -9.43 14.43
C ILE A 311 -2.48 -10.16 13.25
N TRP A 312 -1.58 -11.09 13.55
CA TRP A 312 -0.90 -11.98 12.60
C TRP A 312 -1.26 -13.42 12.92
N ILE A 313 -1.66 -14.18 11.91
CA ILE A 313 -2.27 -15.49 12.06
C ILE A 313 -1.61 -16.43 11.05
N GLY A 314 -0.76 -17.33 11.54
CA GLY A 314 -0.15 -18.38 10.72
C GLY A 314 -1.04 -19.61 10.68
N PHE A 315 -1.13 -20.23 9.51
CA PHE A 315 -2.01 -21.39 9.28
C PHE A 315 -1.23 -22.65 8.93
N TYR A 316 -1.93 -23.78 9.07
CA TYR A 316 -1.52 -25.02 8.44
C TYR A 316 -1.76 -24.96 6.93
N GLN A 317 -0.69 -25.02 6.13
CA GLN A 317 -0.70 -25.17 4.67
C GLN A 317 -1.39 -24.05 3.86
N LEU A 318 -1.65 -22.88 4.45
CA LEU A 318 -2.27 -21.75 3.76
C LEU A 318 -1.51 -20.42 3.95
N GLY A 319 -0.28 -20.46 4.45
CA GLY A 319 0.53 -19.27 4.72
C GLY A 319 0.06 -18.54 5.97
N LEU A 320 -0.10 -17.22 5.89
CA LEU A 320 -0.58 -16.39 7.01
C LEU A 320 -1.57 -15.31 6.56
N ASP A 321 -2.43 -14.87 7.47
CA ASP A 321 -3.22 -13.64 7.37
C ASP A 321 -2.71 -12.64 8.39
N TYR A 322 -2.85 -11.36 8.09
CA TYR A 322 -2.65 -10.31 9.05
C TYR A 322 -3.59 -9.13 8.80
N THR A 323 -3.94 -8.41 9.86
CA THR A 323 -4.83 -7.24 9.76
C THR A 323 -4.09 -6.04 9.20
N LEU A 324 -4.66 -5.39 8.19
CA LEU A 324 -4.16 -4.11 7.72
C LEU A 324 -4.40 -3.04 8.79
N TYR A 325 -3.39 -2.21 9.06
CA TYR A 325 -3.56 -1.05 9.91
C TYR A 325 -4.50 -0.04 9.24
N GLN A 326 -5.52 0.38 9.97
CA GLN A 326 -6.42 1.45 9.59
C GLN A 326 -6.60 2.39 10.79
N SER A 327 -6.42 3.68 10.54
CA SER A 327 -6.55 4.74 11.49
C SER A 327 -8.01 5.18 11.59
N ASP A 328 -8.43 5.66 12.76
CA ASP A 328 -9.77 6.19 12.97
C ASP A 328 -9.92 7.67 12.54
N LEU A 329 -9.00 8.20 11.72
CA LEU A 329 -8.99 9.60 11.29
C LEU A 329 -10.20 9.93 10.39
N PHE A 330 -10.51 9.02 9.46
CA PHE A 330 -11.70 9.09 8.62
C PHE A 330 -12.68 7.99 9.02
N THR A 331 -13.96 8.33 9.09
CA THR A 331 -15.02 7.37 9.41
C THR A 331 -16.12 7.41 8.35
N THR A 332 -16.62 6.24 7.96
CA THR A 332 -17.82 6.15 7.11
C THR A 332 -19.07 6.33 7.96
N TYR A 333 -19.90 7.29 7.60
CA TYR A 333 -21.06 7.69 8.37
C TYR A 333 -22.17 6.63 8.37
N ALA A 334 -22.72 6.39 9.54
CA ALA A 334 -23.91 5.58 9.74
C ALA A 334 -24.79 6.20 10.84
N PHE A 335 -26.10 5.95 10.73
CA PHE A 335 -27.11 6.28 11.73
C PHE A 335 -27.97 5.04 12.00
N PRO A 336 -27.45 4.06 12.78
CA PRO A 336 -28.14 2.80 13.01
C PRO A 336 -29.43 2.95 13.84
N PRO A 337 -30.44 2.10 13.63
CA PRO A 337 -30.51 1.06 12.60
C PRO A 337 -30.99 1.59 11.23
N TYR A 338 -31.19 2.90 11.08
CA TYR A 338 -31.95 3.49 9.98
C TYR A 338 -31.14 3.71 8.70
N PHE A 339 -29.86 4.07 8.82
CA PHE A 339 -29.03 4.43 7.69
C PHE A 339 -27.59 3.96 7.86
N ASN A 340 -26.98 3.49 6.78
CA ASN A 340 -25.55 3.21 6.70
C ASN A 340 -25.09 3.59 5.29
N SER A 341 -24.11 4.48 5.19
CA SER A 341 -23.60 4.92 3.89
C SER A 341 -22.53 4.01 3.30
N ARG A 342 -22.10 2.96 4.01
CA ARG A 342 -21.10 2.01 3.53
C ARG A 342 -21.53 1.39 2.19
N ASP A 343 -20.60 1.40 1.24
CA ASP A 343 -20.77 0.95 -0.14
C ASP A 343 -21.82 1.73 -0.96
N MET A 344 -22.24 2.91 -0.49
CA MET A 344 -23.14 3.82 -1.22
C MET A 344 -22.36 4.98 -1.84
N PRO A 345 -22.37 5.16 -3.18
CA PRO A 345 -21.75 6.31 -3.82
C PRO A 345 -22.51 7.60 -3.51
N ILE A 346 -21.91 8.44 -2.66
CA ILE A 346 -22.47 9.74 -2.30
C ILE A 346 -22.18 10.73 -3.40
N ARG A 347 -23.11 11.58 -3.79
CA ARG A 347 -22.94 12.56 -4.88
C ARG A 347 -23.35 13.97 -4.53
N ALA A 348 -24.21 14.12 -3.54
CA ALA A 348 -24.63 15.42 -3.04
C ALA A 348 -24.80 15.35 -1.53
N LEU A 349 -24.51 16.45 -0.87
CA LEU A 349 -24.59 16.56 0.58
C LEU A 349 -25.00 17.99 0.94
N ALA A 350 -25.91 18.10 1.90
CA ALA A 350 -26.14 19.34 2.61
C ALA A 350 -26.22 19.04 4.11
N ILE A 351 -25.52 19.83 4.92
CA ILE A 351 -25.55 19.75 6.38
C ILE A 351 -26.03 21.10 6.90
N ASN A 352 -27.08 21.08 7.73
CA ASN A 352 -27.63 22.26 8.38
C ASN A 352 -27.77 21.97 9.88
N GLY A 353 -26.75 22.34 10.65
CA GLY A 353 -26.67 21.99 12.07
C GLY A 353 -26.65 20.45 12.25
N HIS A 354 -27.72 19.91 12.84
CA HIS A 354 -27.86 18.48 13.11
C HIS A 354 -28.57 17.70 12.00
N GLU A 355 -29.05 18.40 10.96
CA GLU A 355 -29.72 17.82 9.82
C GLU A 355 -28.71 17.51 8.71
N LYS A 356 -28.82 16.32 8.13
CA LYS A 356 -28.02 15.88 6.99
C LYS A 356 -28.96 15.40 5.90
N LEU A 357 -28.82 15.95 4.70
CA LEU A 357 -29.49 15.46 3.49
C LEU A 357 -28.42 14.90 2.55
N VAL A 358 -28.50 13.59 2.33
CA VAL A 358 -27.51 12.81 1.59
C VAL A 358 -28.13 12.32 0.29
N GLY A 359 -27.52 12.68 -0.84
CA GLY A 359 -27.91 12.25 -2.17
C GLY A 359 -26.94 11.22 -2.74
N SER A 360 -27.48 10.15 -3.32
CA SER A 360 -26.70 9.07 -3.94
C SER A 360 -27.25 8.74 -5.35
N ARG A 361 -26.85 7.59 -5.92
CA ARG A 361 -27.56 7.01 -7.08
C ARG A 361 -28.81 6.21 -6.69
N ASP A 362 -28.88 5.83 -5.43
CA ASP A 362 -29.93 4.98 -4.89
C ASP A 362 -31.09 5.81 -4.32
N GLY A 363 -30.96 7.14 -4.26
CA GLY A 363 -32.00 8.04 -3.78
C GLY A 363 -31.47 9.11 -2.84
N LEU A 364 -32.43 9.72 -2.13
CA LEU A 364 -32.22 10.82 -1.19
C LEU A 364 -32.54 10.37 0.24
N PHE A 365 -31.66 10.69 1.18
CA PHE A 365 -31.75 10.26 2.57
C PHE A 365 -31.64 11.47 3.50
N TYR A 366 -32.70 11.75 4.26
CA TYR A 366 -32.72 12.77 5.30
C TYR A 366 -32.50 12.13 6.68
N ILE A 367 -31.59 12.72 7.44
CA ILE A 367 -31.23 12.33 8.80
C ILE A 367 -31.25 13.56 9.69
N ASP A 368 -31.96 13.48 10.81
CA ASP A 368 -31.95 14.46 11.89
C ASP A 368 -31.59 13.70 13.18
N GLU A 369 -30.33 13.84 13.59
CA GLU A 369 -29.77 13.10 14.73
C GLU A 369 -30.37 13.57 16.07
N LYS A 370 -30.71 14.86 16.17
CA LYS A 370 -31.19 15.47 17.41
C LYS A 370 -32.64 15.10 17.70
N ARG A 371 -33.49 15.06 16.68
CA ARG A 371 -34.90 14.66 16.77
C ARG A 371 -35.09 13.17 16.48
N ASN A 372 -34.02 12.43 16.16
CA ASN A 372 -34.03 11.01 15.81
C ASN A 372 -35.01 10.69 14.66
N ARG A 373 -34.97 11.50 13.59
CA ARG A 373 -35.86 11.34 12.42
C ARG A 373 -35.04 10.87 11.22
N PHE A 374 -35.64 9.97 10.45
CA PHE A 374 -35.07 9.46 9.21
C PHE A 374 -36.18 9.36 8.17
N LYS A 375 -35.88 9.76 6.92
CA LYS A 375 -36.76 9.54 5.77
C LYS A 375 -35.92 9.37 4.51
N SER A 376 -36.23 8.33 3.74
CA SER A 376 -35.66 8.11 2.41
C SER A 376 -36.70 8.37 1.32
N PHE A 377 -36.24 8.86 0.18
CA PHE A 377 -37.04 9.06 -1.03
C PHE A 377 -36.38 8.33 -2.21
N GLN A 378 -37.15 7.48 -2.86
CA GLN A 378 -36.75 6.64 -4.00
C GLN A 378 -37.93 6.51 -4.98
N SER A 379 -37.77 5.72 -6.04
CA SER A 379 -38.88 5.37 -6.93
C SER A 379 -40.00 4.65 -6.14
N PRO A 380 -41.29 4.99 -6.32
CA PRO A 380 -41.84 5.93 -7.31
C PRO A 380 -42.04 7.37 -6.79
N GLU A 381 -41.70 7.69 -5.53
CA GLU A 381 -41.83 9.05 -4.96
C GLU A 381 -40.97 10.07 -5.73
N MET A 382 -39.84 9.63 -6.29
CA MET A 382 -38.96 10.42 -7.15
C MET A 382 -38.88 9.79 -8.55
N ARG A 383 -38.90 10.63 -9.59
CA ARG A 383 -38.73 10.20 -11.00
C ARG A 383 -37.32 9.70 -11.32
N SER A 384 -36.34 10.10 -10.51
CA SER A 384 -34.95 9.64 -10.62
C SER A 384 -34.32 9.60 -9.22
N GLY A 385 -33.67 8.48 -8.89
CA GLY A 385 -32.88 8.33 -7.67
C GLY A 385 -31.46 8.90 -7.80
N MET A 386 -31.07 9.38 -8.99
CA MET A 386 -29.72 9.87 -9.26
C MET A 386 -29.59 11.35 -8.88
N ILE A 387 -29.23 11.61 -7.63
CA ILE A 387 -29.07 12.96 -7.08
C ILE A 387 -27.73 13.56 -7.53
N PHE A 388 -27.73 14.83 -7.96
CA PHE A 388 -26.55 15.54 -8.44
C PHE A 388 -26.15 16.71 -7.56
N CYS A 389 -27.10 17.47 -7.04
CA CYS A 389 -26.83 18.62 -6.20
C CYS A 389 -27.95 18.85 -5.19
N ILE A 390 -27.58 19.45 -4.05
CA ILE A 390 -28.50 19.82 -2.98
C ILE A 390 -28.12 21.22 -2.50
N LEU A 391 -29.09 22.10 -2.34
CA LEU A 391 -28.94 23.41 -1.73
C LEU A 391 -29.97 23.57 -0.61
N PHE A 392 -29.55 23.97 0.59
CA PHE A 392 -30.48 24.41 1.63
C PHE A 392 -30.79 25.90 1.43
N TYR A 393 -32.06 26.24 1.26
CA TYR A 393 -32.51 27.60 0.96
C TYR A 393 -33.86 27.85 1.64
N GLU A 394 -33.95 28.95 2.40
CA GLU A 394 -35.18 29.39 3.09
C GLU A 394 -35.91 28.31 3.91
N GLY A 395 -35.16 27.42 4.56
CA GLY A 395 -35.73 26.36 5.42
C GLY A 395 -36.15 25.08 4.67
N GLU A 396 -35.98 25.03 3.35
CA GLU A 396 -36.23 23.85 2.53
C GLU A 396 -34.95 23.41 1.81
N TYR A 397 -34.91 22.15 1.33
CA TYR A 397 -33.82 21.64 0.54
C TYR A 397 -34.23 21.52 -0.93
N TYR A 398 -33.48 22.18 -1.80
CA TYR A 398 -33.63 22.14 -3.25
C TYR A 398 -32.72 21.05 -3.79
N VAL A 399 -33.31 20.08 -4.49
CA VAL A 399 -32.63 18.84 -4.89
C VAL A 399 -32.67 18.72 -6.40
N GLY A 400 -31.49 18.74 -7.03
CA GLY A 400 -31.30 18.51 -8.45
C GLY A 400 -31.01 17.04 -8.75
N THR A 401 -31.65 16.51 -9.79
CA THR A 401 -31.48 15.11 -10.22
C THR A 401 -31.08 15.00 -11.68
N TYR A 402 -30.54 13.84 -12.05
CA TYR A 402 -30.30 13.49 -13.44
C TYR A 402 -31.53 12.82 -14.07
N GLY A 403 -32.16 13.52 -15.00
CA GLY A 403 -33.33 13.07 -15.75
C GLY A 403 -34.67 13.30 -15.03
N GLY A 404 -34.67 13.36 -13.70
CA GLY A 404 -35.87 13.53 -12.89
C GLY A 404 -36.27 14.98 -12.60
N GLY A 405 -35.48 15.97 -13.06
CA GLY A 405 -35.73 17.38 -12.79
C GLY A 405 -35.34 17.83 -11.37
N MET A 406 -36.05 18.81 -10.83
CA MET A 406 -35.78 19.45 -9.53
C MET A 406 -36.93 19.25 -8.54
N TYR A 407 -36.57 19.00 -7.28
CA TYR A 407 -37.50 18.82 -6.16
C TYR A 407 -37.22 19.82 -5.04
N ILE A 408 -38.24 20.07 -4.23
CA ILE A 408 -38.10 20.71 -2.92
C ILE A 408 -38.49 19.70 -1.84
N PHE A 409 -37.60 19.51 -0.88
CA PHE A 409 -37.83 18.70 0.30
C PHE A 409 -38.00 19.60 1.54
N ASN A 410 -39.11 19.42 2.24
CA ASN A 410 -39.42 20.11 3.48
C ASN A 410 -39.04 19.23 4.69
N PRO A 411 -38.01 19.60 5.49
CA PRO A 411 -37.53 18.77 6.60
C PRO A 411 -38.51 18.72 7.78
N GLU A 412 -39.31 19.76 7.99
CA GLU A 412 -40.30 19.78 9.07
C GLU A 412 -41.46 18.81 8.78
N ARG A 413 -41.96 18.78 7.54
CA ARG A 413 -43.08 17.93 7.12
C ARG A 413 -42.67 16.55 6.60
N LEU A 414 -41.39 16.33 6.29
CA LEU A 414 -40.86 15.14 5.60
C LEU A 414 -41.53 14.84 4.26
N THR A 415 -41.87 15.89 3.52
CA THR A 415 -42.53 15.79 2.22
C THR A 415 -41.62 16.34 1.13
N ILE A 416 -41.58 15.64 -0.01
CA ILE A 416 -40.94 16.11 -1.22
C ILE A 416 -42.00 16.53 -2.24
N ARG A 417 -41.73 17.59 -2.99
CA ARG A 417 -42.61 18.10 -4.06
C ARG A 417 -41.80 18.56 -5.25
N ASP A 418 -42.43 18.65 -6.41
CA ASP A 418 -41.80 19.25 -7.59
C ASP A 418 -41.56 20.74 -7.38
N PHE A 419 -40.46 21.23 -7.95
CA PHE A 419 -40.32 22.67 -8.13
C PHE A 419 -41.26 23.12 -9.24
N ALA A 420 -42.37 23.75 -8.85
CA ALA A 420 -43.35 24.35 -9.74
C ALA A 420 -43.16 25.88 -9.75
N PRO A 421 -42.41 26.44 -10.70
CA PRO A 421 -42.36 27.89 -10.88
C PRO A 421 -43.70 28.40 -11.45
N ASP A 422 -44.07 29.65 -11.14
CA ASP A 422 -45.29 30.28 -11.66
C ASP A 422 -45.26 30.34 -13.21
N GLY A 423 -46.09 29.56 -13.90
CA GLY A 423 -46.25 29.60 -15.37
C GLY A 423 -46.65 28.28 -16.04
N GLU A 424 -46.93 28.33 -17.36
CA GLU A 424 -47.33 27.16 -18.18
C GLU A 424 -46.15 26.22 -18.54
N GLN A 425 -44.90 26.70 -18.51
CA GLN A 425 -43.72 25.88 -18.78
C GLN A 425 -43.11 25.36 -17.48
N GLN A 426 -42.99 24.04 -17.34
CA GLN A 426 -42.36 23.39 -16.20
C GLN A 426 -41.00 22.76 -16.60
N PRO A 427 -39.94 23.57 -16.78
CA PRO A 427 -38.64 23.08 -17.27
C PRO A 427 -37.95 22.11 -16.29
N PHE A 428 -38.42 22.06 -15.04
CA PHE A 428 -37.82 21.28 -13.95
C PHE A 428 -38.58 20.00 -13.60
N VAL A 429 -39.60 19.60 -14.36
CA VAL A 429 -40.27 18.29 -14.17
C VAL A 429 -39.43 17.15 -14.74
N LYS A 430 -38.67 17.43 -15.80
CA LYS A 430 -37.78 16.49 -16.48
C LYS A 430 -36.46 17.19 -16.83
N GLY A 431 -35.43 16.39 -17.09
CA GLY A 431 -34.12 16.92 -17.50
C GLY A 431 -33.08 16.83 -16.38
N HIS A 432 -31.92 17.40 -16.65
CA HIS A 432 -30.73 17.26 -15.82
C HIS A 432 -30.42 18.57 -15.10
N ILE A 433 -30.39 18.50 -13.76
CA ILE A 433 -30.01 19.61 -12.89
C ILE A 433 -28.63 19.29 -12.33
N PHE A 434 -27.62 20.02 -12.76
CA PHE A 434 -26.23 19.73 -12.42
C PHE A 434 -25.77 20.50 -11.19
N CYS A 435 -26.17 21.77 -11.06
CA CYS A 435 -25.83 22.62 -9.91
C CYS A 435 -26.96 23.60 -9.58
N ILE A 436 -27.06 23.95 -8.29
CA ILE A 436 -27.99 24.96 -7.76
C ILE A 436 -27.17 25.83 -6.79
N LYS A 437 -27.15 27.14 -7.01
CA LYS A 437 -26.34 28.08 -6.25
C LYS A 437 -27.12 29.36 -5.95
N GLN A 438 -26.78 30.00 -4.86
CA GLN A 438 -27.35 31.29 -4.47
C GLN A 438 -26.32 32.39 -4.67
N ASP A 439 -26.71 33.51 -5.25
CA ASP A 439 -25.87 34.72 -5.30
C ASP A 439 -26.04 35.60 -4.04
N ALA A 440 -25.28 36.69 -3.96
CA ALA A 440 -25.29 37.59 -2.80
C ALA A 440 -26.61 38.35 -2.64
N GLU A 441 -27.40 38.47 -3.71
CA GLU A 441 -28.70 39.15 -3.76
C GLU A 441 -29.87 38.19 -3.48
N GLY A 442 -29.57 36.91 -3.23
CA GLY A 442 -30.54 35.88 -2.88
C GLY A 442 -31.20 35.19 -4.07
N ASN A 443 -30.74 35.44 -5.30
CA ASN A 443 -31.25 34.76 -6.49
C ASN A 443 -30.68 33.35 -6.59
N LEU A 444 -31.52 32.43 -7.05
CA LEU A 444 -31.17 31.04 -7.31
C LEU A 444 -30.73 30.86 -8.77
N TRP A 445 -29.49 30.45 -8.94
CA TRP A 445 -28.87 30.11 -10.22
C TRP A 445 -28.83 28.60 -10.40
N ILE A 446 -29.44 28.11 -11.47
CA ILE A 446 -29.66 26.70 -11.72
C ILE A 446 -28.99 26.32 -13.04
N GLY A 447 -27.94 25.52 -12.96
CA GLY A 447 -27.23 24.97 -14.11
C GLY A 447 -27.90 23.70 -14.64
N THR A 448 -28.27 23.70 -15.92
CA THR A 448 -29.01 22.61 -16.55
C THR A 448 -28.39 22.21 -17.90
N SER A 449 -28.94 21.16 -18.53
CA SER A 449 -28.64 20.83 -19.93
C SER A 449 -29.24 21.83 -20.95
N GLN A 450 -30.07 22.76 -20.49
CA GLN A 450 -30.72 23.79 -21.33
C GLN A 450 -30.18 25.20 -21.03
N GLY A 451 -28.99 25.30 -20.44
CA GLY A 451 -28.39 26.55 -20.02
C GLY A 451 -28.66 26.88 -18.55
N VAL A 452 -28.66 28.17 -18.23
CA VAL A 452 -28.72 28.68 -16.86
C VAL A 452 -30.03 29.39 -16.61
N TYR A 453 -30.78 28.94 -15.62
CA TYR A 453 -31.98 29.62 -15.14
C TYR A 453 -31.64 30.43 -13.89
N CYS A 454 -32.13 31.66 -13.82
CA CYS A 454 -32.04 32.50 -12.63
C CYS A 454 -33.44 32.79 -12.09
N TYR A 455 -33.63 32.56 -10.80
CA TYR A 455 -34.90 32.68 -10.10
C TYR A 455 -34.79 33.61 -8.89
N LYS A 456 -35.82 34.41 -8.66
CA LYS A 456 -35.98 35.23 -7.46
C LYS A 456 -37.42 35.13 -6.96
N ASP A 457 -37.59 34.86 -5.66
CA ASP A 457 -38.92 34.77 -5.03
C ASP A 457 -39.89 33.83 -5.79
N GLY A 458 -39.38 32.69 -6.28
CA GLY A 458 -40.16 31.70 -7.04
C GLY A 458 -40.44 32.05 -8.51
N ARG A 459 -39.99 33.22 -9.00
CA ARG A 459 -40.18 33.67 -10.38
C ARG A 459 -38.90 33.60 -11.20
N GLN A 460 -39.02 33.19 -12.45
CA GLN A 460 -37.91 33.23 -13.38
C GLN A 460 -37.57 34.69 -13.73
N VAL A 461 -36.36 35.13 -13.39
CA VAL A 461 -35.87 36.47 -13.74
C VAL A 461 -35.07 36.48 -15.03
N ALA A 462 -34.35 35.38 -15.32
CA ALA A 462 -33.60 35.23 -16.55
C ALA A 462 -33.41 33.75 -16.94
N HIS A 463 -33.20 33.51 -18.24
CA HIS A 463 -32.76 32.23 -18.78
C HIS A 463 -31.69 32.49 -19.84
N TYR A 464 -30.47 32.02 -19.57
CA TYR A 464 -29.31 32.20 -20.43
C TYR A 464 -29.01 30.91 -21.19
N THR A 465 -28.92 31.03 -22.52
CA THR A 465 -28.54 29.98 -23.47
C THR A 465 -27.43 30.48 -24.37
N SER A 466 -26.77 29.58 -25.11
CA SER A 466 -25.79 29.97 -26.13
C SER A 466 -26.41 30.78 -27.27
N SER A 467 -27.72 30.67 -27.50
CA SER A 467 -28.44 31.40 -28.56
C SER A 467 -28.82 32.83 -28.17
N ASN A 468 -28.99 33.12 -26.87
CA ASN A 468 -29.45 34.43 -26.40
C ASN A 468 -28.41 35.19 -25.55
N SER A 469 -27.25 34.57 -25.28
CA SER A 469 -26.22 35.12 -24.39
C SER A 469 -24.82 34.68 -24.82
N ARG A 470 -23.79 35.03 -24.04
CA ARG A 470 -22.41 34.57 -24.23
C ARG A 470 -22.10 33.27 -23.46
N LEU A 471 -23.12 32.53 -23.02
CA LEU A 471 -22.94 31.22 -22.40
C LEU A 471 -22.33 30.25 -23.43
N PRO A 472 -21.19 29.59 -23.14
CA PRO A 472 -20.66 28.57 -24.03
C PRO A 472 -21.61 27.36 -24.15
N GLU A 473 -21.54 26.64 -25.26
CA GLU A 473 -22.45 25.53 -25.54
C GLU A 473 -22.25 24.33 -24.60
N GLY A 474 -23.32 23.56 -24.38
CA GLY A 474 -23.30 22.30 -23.65
C GLY A 474 -23.90 22.38 -22.24
N ASN A 475 -23.70 21.31 -21.47
CA ASN A 475 -24.21 21.21 -20.10
C ASN A 475 -23.50 22.21 -19.19
N VAL A 476 -24.25 22.87 -18.31
CA VAL A 476 -23.67 23.74 -17.26
C VAL A 476 -23.39 22.89 -16.03
N TYR A 477 -22.13 22.65 -15.69
CA TYR A 477 -21.76 21.74 -14.60
C TYR A 477 -21.56 22.45 -13.26
N GLU A 478 -21.03 23.67 -13.27
CA GLU A 478 -20.68 24.41 -12.06
C GLU A 478 -21.01 25.89 -12.23
N ILE A 479 -21.47 26.50 -11.14
CA ILE A 479 -21.67 27.94 -11.01
C ILE A 479 -20.99 28.34 -9.70
N TYR A 480 -20.03 29.24 -9.73
CA TYR A 480 -19.31 29.65 -8.53
C TYR A 480 -19.30 31.18 -8.41
N PHE A 481 -19.80 31.71 -7.29
CA PHE A 481 -19.72 33.15 -7.02
C PHE A 481 -18.48 33.44 -6.17
N ASP A 482 -17.59 34.28 -6.70
CA ASP A 482 -16.41 34.74 -5.95
C ASP A 482 -16.73 35.91 -5.00
N SER A 483 -15.77 36.27 -4.17
CA SER A 483 -15.85 37.38 -3.21
C SER A 483 -16.06 38.75 -3.86
N THR A 484 -15.81 38.89 -5.16
CA THR A 484 -16.11 40.10 -5.95
C THR A 484 -17.52 40.10 -6.53
N ARG A 485 -18.32 39.07 -6.23
CA ARG A 485 -19.67 38.80 -6.75
C ARG A 485 -19.73 38.43 -8.23
N LYS A 486 -18.60 38.14 -8.87
CA LYS A 486 -18.60 37.58 -10.22
C LYS A 486 -19.02 36.11 -10.16
N GLY A 487 -19.86 35.69 -11.11
CA GLY A 487 -20.29 34.30 -11.23
C GLY A 487 -19.50 33.56 -12.31
N TRP A 488 -18.67 32.60 -11.92
CA TRP A 488 -17.93 31.72 -12.82
C TRP A 488 -18.83 30.56 -13.25
N ILE A 489 -19.23 30.54 -14.52
CA ILE A 489 -20.16 29.53 -15.06
C ILE A 489 -19.37 28.60 -15.97
N CYS A 490 -19.30 27.33 -15.58
CA CYS A 490 -18.52 26.31 -16.27
C CYS A 490 -19.43 25.37 -17.04
N THR A 491 -19.15 25.23 -18.34
CA THR A 491 -19.93 24.39 -19.26
C THR A 491 -19.06 23.26 -19.84
N GLU A 492 -19.66 22.37 -20.64
CA GLU A 492 -18.93 21.35 -21.39
C GLU A 492 -17.83 21.96 -22.30
N ASN A 493 -18.06 23.13 -22.88
CA ASN A 493 -17.19 23.72 -23.92
C ASN A 493 -16.50 25.03 -23.49
N GLY A 494 -16.45 25.32 -22.19
CA GLY A 494 -15.70 26.47 -21.67
C GLY A 494 -16.36 27.18 -20.50
N VAL A 495 -15.82 28.34 -20.14
CA VAL A 495 -16.20 29.15 -19.00
C VAL A 495 -16.65 30.53 -19.46
N CYS A 496 -17.69 31.08 -18.83
CA CYS A 496 -18.01 32.50 -18.91
C CYS A 496 -18.18 33.11 -17.51
N ILE A 497 -18.15 34.44 -17.45
CA ILE A 497 -18.33 35.19 -16.20
C ILE A 497 -19.66 35.95 -16.26
N TRP A 498 -20.47 35.80 -15.22
CA TRP A 498 -21.51 36.75 -14.86
C TRP A 498 -20.87 37.98 -14.24
N ASP A 499 -20.99 39.10 -14.94
CA ASP A 499 -20.52 40.39 -14.48
C ASP A 499 -21.67 41.14 -13.79
N PRO A 500 -21.64 41.32 -12.46
CA PRO A 500 -22.71 41.97 -11.73
C PRO A 500 -22.84 43.46 -12.08
N SER A 501 -21.80 44.10 -12.62
CA SER A 501 -21.84 45.53 -12.97
C SER A 501 -22.61 45.79 -14.27
N SER A 502 -22.55 44.84 -15.21
CA SER A 502 -23.24 44.94 -16.50
C SER A 502 -24.46 44.03 -16.61
N GLU A 503 -24.72 43.21 -15.59
CA GLU A 503 -25.77 42.18 -15.52
C GLU A 503 -25.79 41.30 -16.78
N LYS A 504 -24.61 40.90 -17.26
CA LYS A 504 -24.43 40.14 -18.49
C LYS A 504 -23.38 39.05 -18.34
N LEU A 505 -23.56 37.98 -19.11
CA LEU A 505 -22.52 36.97 -19.32
C LEU A 505 -21.46 37.49 -20.30
N ARG A 506 -20.19 37.32 -19.94
CA ARG A 506 -19.02 37.81 -20.67
C ARG A 506 -18.03 36.67 -20.92
N THR A 507 -17.44 36.68 -22.11
CA THR A 507 -16.34 35.78 -22.53
C THR A 507 -15.18 36.55 -23.16
N ASP A 508 -15.37 37.85 -23.41
CA ASP A 508 -14.43 38.79 -24.03
C ASP A 508 -13.47 39.43 -23.02
N ILE A 509 -13.55 39.05 -21.74
CA ILE A 509 -12.77 39.64 -20.65
C ILE A 509 -11.58 38.77 -20.21
N PHE A 510 -11.45 37.57 -20.76
CA PHE A 510 -10.36 36.67 -20.40
C PHE A 510 -9.06 37.08 -21.09
N PRO A 511 -7.94 37.19 -20.36
CA PRO A 511 -6.64 37.49 -20.96
C PRO A 511 -6.12 36.31 -21.79
N GLU A 512 -5.14 36.61 -22.65
CA GLU A 512 -4.45 35.57 -23.43
C GLU A 512 -3.80 34.54 -22.51
N GLY A 513 -3.97 33.25 -22.80
CA GLY A 513 -3.44 32.15 -21.97
C GLY A 513 -4.35 31.68 -20.83
N PHE A 514 -5.46 32.37 -20.55
CA PHE A 514 -6.40 31.97 -19.51
C PHE A 514 -7.17 30.69 -19.86
N ILE A 515 -7.56 29.88 -18.87
CA ILE A 515 -8.10 28.52 -19.03
C ILE A 515 -9.55 28.42 -19.58
N HIS A 516 -10.23 29.54 -19.83
CA HIS A 516 -11.67 29.62 -20.18
C HIS A 516 -12.18 28.76 -21.35
N LYS A 517 -11.30 28.18 -22.19
CA LYS A 517 -11.69 27.29 -23.30
C LYS A 517 -11.73 25.82 -22.91
N GLU A 518 -11.28 25.48 -21.70
CA GLU A 518 -11.28 24.11 -21.19
C GLU A 518 -12.57 23.80 -20.43
N LYS A 519 -12.90 22.52 -20.37
CA LYS A 519 -13.99 22.02 -19.53
C LYS A 519 -13.55 22.04 -18.07
N ILE A 520 -14.11 22.95 -17.29
CA ILE A 520 -13.81 23.07 -15.85
C ILE A 520 -14.86 22.32 -15.03
N ARG A 521 -14.42 21.50 -14.07
CA ARG A 521 -15.29 20.74 -13.17
C ARG A 521 -15.54 21.45 -11.85
N VAL A 522 -14.50 22.08 -11.31
CA VAL A 522 -14.53 22.71 -9.99
C VAL A 522 -13.89 24.09 -10.08
N VAL A 523 -14.55 25.07 -9.47
CA VAL A 523 -14.00 26.39 -9.19
C VAL A 523 -14.06 26.58 -7.67
N TYR A 524 -12.98 27.08 -7.09
CA TYR A 524 -12.91 27.36 -5.66
C TYR A 524 -12.06 28.60 -5.39
N GLU A 525 -12.50 29.46 -4.48
CA GLU A 525 -11.74 30.60 -3.99
C GLU A 525 -11.27 30.30 -2.57
N ASP A 526 -9.96 30.42 -2.31
CA ASP A 526 -9.44 30.35 -0.95
C ASP A 526 -9.59 31.69 -0.20
N SER A 527 -9.34 31.70 1.10
CA SER A 527 -9.37 32.95 1.88
C SER A 527 -8.23 33.92 1.58
N GLY A 528 -7.24 33.51 0.78
CA GLY A 528 -6.20 34.37 0.22
C GLY A 528 -6.62 35.03 -1.11
N HIS A 529 -7.85 34.80 -1.57
CA HIS A 529 -8.39 35.30 -2.84
C HIS A 529 -7.69 34.75 -4.09
N ASN A 530 -7.14 33.54 -4.00
CA ASN A 530 -6.72 32.77 -5.16
C ASN A 530 -7.90 31.91 -5.65
N LEU A 531 -8.14 31.95 -6.95
CA LEU A 531 -9.09 31.10 -7.66
C LEU A 531 -8.39 29.86 -8.21
N TYR A 532 -8.95 28.71 -7.86
CA TYR A 532 -8.51 27.39 -8.29
C TYR A 532 -9.52 26.84 -9.29
N PHE A 533 -9.05 26.55 -10.50
CA PHE A 533 -9.81 25.93 -11.58
C PHE A 533 -9.31 24.51 -11.79
N PHE A 534 -10.14 23.53 -11.47
CA PHE A 534 -9.81 22.11 -11.67
C PHE A 534 -10.44 21.63 -12.98
N PRO A 535 -9.65 21.47 -14.06
CA PRO A 535 -10.18 21.03 -15.35
C PRO A 535 -10.59 19.55 -15.32
N ASP A 536 -11.46 19.16 -16.26
CA ASP A 536 -11.80 17.76 -16.55
C ASP A 536 -10.56 16.96 -16.94
N LYS A 537 -9.60 17.60 -17.61
CA LYS A 537 -8.30 17.03 -18.01
C LYS A 537 -7.23 18.10 -17.94
N GLY A 538 -6.09 17.77 -17.32
CA GLY A 538 -4.92 18.65 -17.24
C GLY A 538 -4.62 19.09 -15.81
N SER A 539 -3.60 19.94 -15.66
CA SER A 539 -3.15 20.42 -14.35
C SER A 539 -4.07 21.48 -13.77
N LEU A 540 -4.15 21.53 -12.44
CA LEU A 540 -4.79 22.59 -11.67
C LEU A 540 -4.29 23.96 -12.13
N PHE A 541 -5.22 24.87 -12.44
CA PHE A 541 -4.93 26.23 -12.86
C PHE A 541 -5.30 27.20 -11.75
N ILE A 542 -4.39 28.11 -11.42
CA ILE A 542 -4.51 29.04 -10.31
C ILE A 542 -4.46 30.45 -10.87
N SER A 543 -5.34 31.32 -10.40
CA SER A 543 -5.41 32.72 -10.80
C SER A 543 -5.71 33.60 -9.59
N ASP A 544 -5.22 34.84 -9.60
CA ASP A 544 -5.81 35.86 -8.75
C ASP A 544 -7.20 36.29 -9.26
N LEU A 545 -8.00 36.96 -8.42
CA LEU A 545 -9.33 37.47 -8.78
C LEU A 545 -9.31 38.46 -9.98
N SER A 546 -8.16 39.08 -10.24
CA SER A 546 -7.99 40.06 -11.33
C SER A 546 -7.69 39.40 -12.68
N MET A 547 -7.33 38.11 -12.69
CA MET A 547 -6.84 37.35 -13.84
C MET A 547 -5.53 37.89 -14.43
N ASN A 548 -4.81 38.76 -13.73
CA ASN A 548 -3.53 39.30 -14.21
C ASN A 548 -2.35 38.39 -13.85
N SER A 549 -2.50 37.57 -12.81
CA SER A 549 -1.50 36.59 -12.40
C SER A 549 -2.14 35.21 -12.36
N PHE A 550 -1.72 34.33 -13.26
CA PHE A 550 -2.18 32.96 -13.30
C PHE A 550 -1.08 32.00 -13.74
N TRP A 551 -1.14 30.77 -13.26
CA TRP A 551 -0.20 29.72 -13.57
C TRP A 551 -0.85 28.35 -13.44
N ARG A 552 -0.19 27.32 -13.96
CA ARG A 552 -0.57 25.93 -13.71
C ARG A 552 0.35 25.36 -12.64
N LEU A 553 -0.21 24.46 -11.85
CA LEU A 553 0.60 23.62 -10.98
C LEU A 553 1.63 22.86 -11.83
N HIS A 554 2.87 22.82 -11.34
CA HIS A 554 3.99 22.24 -12.05
C HIS A 554 3.76 20.73 -12.32
N PRO A 555 4.39 20.13 -13.36
CA PRO A 555 4.26 18.70 -13.64
C PRO A 555 4.97 17.86 -12.56
N GLY A 556 4.60 16.59 -12.43
CA GLY A 556 5.17 15.67 -11.44
C GLY A 556 4.47 15.68 -10.08
N THR A 557 3.39 16.45 -9.92
CA THR A 557 2.61 16.44 -8.68
C THR A 557 1.70 15.21 -8.57
N PRO A 558 1.28 14.83 -7.35
CA PRO A 558 0.29 13.79 -7.15
C PRO A 558 -1.11 14.11 -7.73
N LEU A 559 -1.35 15.27 -8.34
CA LEU A 559 -2.62 15.54 -9.03
C LEU A 559 -2.56 15.22 -10.53
N GLU A 560 -1.37 14.99 -11.08
CA GLU A 560 -1.20 14.81 -12.53
C GLU A 560 -1.94 13.56 -13.04
N GLY A 561 -2.73 13.73 -14.10
CA GLY A 561 -3.51 12.66 -14.72
C GLY A 561 -4.75 12.23 -13.94
N ARG A 562 -5.09 12.90 -12.83
CA ARG A 562 -6.29 12.63 -12.02
C ARG A 562 -7.36 13.67 -12.27
N ASP A 563 -8.62 13.24 -12.28
CA ASP A 563 -9.76 14.14 -12.44
C ASP A 563 -10.05 14.81 -11.07
N GLY A 564 -10.11 16.13 -11.02
CA GLY A 564 -10.48 16.86 -9.81
C GLY A 564 -11.97 16.74 -9.47
N MET A 565 -12.28 16.46 -8.21
CA MET A 565 -13.64 16.26 -7.72
C MET A 565 -14.14 17.40 -6.83
N PHE A 566 -13.27 17.95 -5.98
CA PHE A 566 -13.57 19.11 -5.13
C PHE A 566 -12.29 19.75 -4.59
N ILE A 567 -12.43 20.97 -4.09
CA ILE A 567 -11.41 21.69 -3.30
C ILE A 567 -12.12 22.33 -2.10
N ILE A 568 -11.51 22.27 -0.92
CA ILE A 568 -11.95 23.03 0.26
C ILE A 568 -10.75 23.45 1.12
N GLU A 569 -10.73 24.70 1.55
CA GLU A 569 -9.72 25.22 2.48
C GLU A 569 -10.09 24.90 3.92
N ASP A 570 -9.12 24.45 4.70
CA ASP A 570 -9.27 24.23 6.13
C ASP A 570 -8.88 25.46 6.98
N ARG A 571 -8.97 25.31 8.30
CA ARG A 571 -8.61 26.40 9.24
C ARG A 571 -7.12 26.75 9.25
N LYS A 572 -6.24 25.84 8.80
CA LYS A 572 -4.79 26.06 8.65
C LYS A 572 -4.43 26.70 7.32
N LYS A 573 -5.41 27.01 6.46
CA LYS A 573 -5.23 27.57 5.12
C LYS A 573 -4.63 26.58 4.13
N TRP A 574 -4.72 25.28 4.42
CA TRP A 574 -4.34 24.22 3.51
C TRP A 574 -5.57 23.75 2.74
N LEU A 575 -5.36 23.21 1.54
CA LEU A 575 -6.42 22.76 0.65
C LEU A 575 -6.59 21.25 0.72
N TRP A 576 -7.79 20.79 1.05
CA TRP A 576 -8.22 19.42 0.80
C TRP A 576 -8.71 19.30 -0.63
N MET A 577 -8.13 18.39 -1.38
CA MET A 577 -8.43 18.15 -2.79
C MET A 577 -8.76 16.68 -3.01
N GLY A 578 -10.01 16.41 -3.34
CA GLY A 578 -10.47 15.08 -3.73
C GLY A 578 -10.33 14.89 -5.23
N THR A 579 -9.94 13.69 -5.64
CA THR A 579 -9.80 13.33 -7.06
C THR A 579 -10.54 12.03 -7.38
N SER A 580 -10.55 11.63 -8.66
CA SER A 580 -11.02 10.30 -9.07
C SER A 580 -10.17 9.15 -8.50
N ASP A 581 -9.00 9.43 -7.95
CA ASP A 581 -8.10 8.44 -7.35
C ASP A 581 -7.17 9.07 -6.29
N GLY A 582 -7.75 9.42 -5.14
CA GLY A 582 -7.03 9.90 -3.96
C GLY A 582 -7.61 11.17 -3.35
N LEU A 583 -7.28 11.38 -2.07
CA LEU A 583 -7.50 12.62 -1.32
C LEU A 583 -6.13 13.19 -0.95
N PHE A 584 -5.95 14.49 -1.16
CA PHE A 584 -4.69 15.17 -0.87
C PHE A 584 -4.93 16.41 -0.01
N HIS A 585 -4.04 16.64 0.96
CA HIS A 585 -3.99 17.86 1.75
C HIS A 585 -2.74 18.65 1.34
N TYR A 586 -2.94 19.86 0.84
CA TYR A 586 -1.94 20.65 0.13
C TYR A 586 -1.70 21.99 0.82
N ASP A 587 -0.43 22.29 1.09
CA ASP A 587 -0.03 23.47 1.85
C ASP A 587 0.15 24.75 1.02
N LYS A 588 -0.03 24.66 -0.29
CA LYS A 588 0.22 25.73 -1.28
C LYS A 588 1.69 26.01 -1.59
N ASN A 589 2.63 25.22 -1.05
CA ASN A 589 4.08 25.30 -1.29
C ASN A 589 4.65 23.95 -1.75
N ASP A 590 3.95 23.30 -2.68
CA ASP A 590 4.34 22.01 -3.29
C ASP A 590 4.41 20.81 -2.31
N ASN A 591 3.89 20.93 -1.09
CA ASN A 591 3.78 19.81 -0.16
C ASN A 591 2.39 19.16 -0.21
N PHE A 592 2.34 17.87 -0.54
CA PHE A 592 1.10 17.09 -0.62
C PHE A 592 1.13 15.94 0.38
N ILE A 593 0.11 15.85 1.24
CA ILE A 593 -0.09 14.70 2.12
C ILE A 593 -1.24 13.86 1.54
N PRO A 594 -0.98 12.63 1.04
CA PRO A 594 -2.02 11.74 0.56
C PRO A 594 -2.73 11.05 1.73
N TYR A 595 -4.06 10.94 1.64
CA TYR A 595 -4.86 10.13 2.54
C TYR A 595 -5.53 9.00 1.77
N ASN A 596 -5.53 7.80 2.36
CA ASN A 596 -5.95 6.59 1.70
C ASN A 596 -6.68 5.63 2.66
N PHE A 597 -6.76 4.36 2.28
CA PHE A 597 -7.38 3.31 3.07
C PHE A 597 -6.85 3.22 4.50
N VAL A 598 -5.53 3.39 4.67
CA VAL A 598 -4.86 3.38 5.97
C VAL A 598 -5.39 4.47 6.90
N ASP A 599 -5.91 5.57 6.36
CA ASP A 599 -6.41 6.68 7.16
C ASP A 599 -7.88 6.52 7.55
N GLY A 600 -8.58 5.51 7.02
CA GLY A 600 -10.01 5.27 7.25
C GLY A 600 -10.89 5.52 6.03
N ILE A 601 -10.31 5.85 4.87
CA ILE A 601 -11.06 6.14 3.65
C ILE A 601 -11.47 4.82 2.97
N PRO A 602 -12.76 4.56 2.71
CA PRO A 602 -13.21 3.27 2.21
C PRO A 602 -12.86 2.98 0.73
N SER A 603 -12.59 4.02 -0.07
CA SER A 603 -12.21 3.91 -1.49
C SER A 603 -11.38 5.13 -1.91
N SER A 604 -10.42 4.96 -2.82
CA SER A 604 -9.65 6.11 -3.35
C SER A 604 -10.50 7.04 -4.23
N ILE A 605 -11.64 6.57 -4.74
CA ILE A 605 -12.47 7.34 -5.67
C ILE A 605 -13.40 8.26 -4.89
N PHE A 606 -13.10 9.57 -4.91
CA PHE A 606 -14.02 10.61 -4.47
C PHE A 606 -14.97 11.00 -5.58
N THR A 607 -16.10 11.60 -5.19
CA THR A 607 -17.16 12.01 -6.11
C THR A 607 -17.21 13.53 -6.22
N LEU A 608 -17.89 14.04 -7.24
CA LEU A 608 -18.20 15.47 -7.42
C LEU A 608 -19.19 16.02 -6.36
N CYS A 609 -19.20 15.45 -5.16
CA CYS A 609 -19.93 15.96 -4.02
C CYS A 609 -19.07 17.03 -3.34
N PRO A 610 -19.47 18.31 -3.35
CA PRO A 610 -18.74 19.35 -2.64
C PRO A 610 -18.69 18.99 -1.14
N PRO A 611 -17.50 19.07 -0.50
CA PRO A 611 -17.38 18.78 0.91
C PRO A 611 -18.03 19.87 1.75
N VAL A 612 -18.52 19.49 2.93
CA VAL A 612 -19.19 20.39 3.87
C VAL A 612 -18.43 20.40 5.19
N CYS A 613 -18.13 21.58 5.70
CA CYS A 613 -17.61 21.76 7.06
C CYS A 613 -18.79 22.00 8.00
N ASP A 614 -18.93 21.18 9.04
CA ASP A 614 -20.00 21.32 10.03
C ASP A 614 -19.65 22.38 11.11
N ALA A 615 -20.58 22.61 12.04
CA ALA A 615 -20.42 23.61 13.09
C ALA A 615 -19.30 23.23 14.09
N GLU A 616 -19.08 21.93 14.26
CA GLU A 616 -18.03 21.34 15.10
C GLU A 616 -16.65 21.46 14.45
N GLY A 617 -16.59 21.69 13.13
CA GLY A 617 -15.36 21.85 12.36
C GLY A 617 -14.88 20.55 11.70
N ASN A 618 -15.69 19.49 11.68
CA ASN A 618 -15.42 18.29 10.91
C ASN A 618 -15.69 18.56 9.43
N ILE A 619 -14.97 17.86 8.57
CA ILE A 619 -15.13 17.96 7.12
C ILE A 619 -15.76 16.67 6.60
N TRP A 620 -16.81 16.81 5.81
CA TRP A 620 -17.59 15.71 5.25
C TRP A 620 -17.37 15.61 3.75
N PHE A 621 -17.07 14.41 3.26
CA PHE A 621 -16.69 14.14 1.88
C PHE A 621 -17.60 13.08 1.25
N GLY A 622 -18.03 13.29 0.01
CA GLY A 622 -18.69 12.24 -0.76
C GLY A 622 -17.69 11.29 -1.41
N ASN A 623 -17.76 10.02 -1.04
CA ASN A 623 -16.89 8.96 -1.57
C ASN A 623 -17.73 7.92 -2.33
N SER A 624 -17.09 7.20 -3.26
CA SER A 624 -17.71 6.11 -4.01
C SER A 624 -18.24 4.96 -3.13
N LYS A 625 -17.74 4.83 -1.89
CA LYS A 625 -18.15 3.81 -0.92
C LYS A 625 -18.74 4.39 0.38
N GLY A 626 -19.16 5.66 0.38
CA GLY A 626 -19.95 6.21 1.48
C GLY A 626 -19.71 7.69 1.76
N LEU A 627 -20.41 8.18 2.79
CA LEU A 627 -20.22 9.54 3.30
C LEU A 627 -19.10 9.47 4.34
N VAL A 628 -18.00 10.16 4.09
CA VAL A 628 -16.80 10.08 4.93
C VAL A 628 -16.66 11.36 5.74
N SER A 629 -16.49 11.24 7.06
CA SER A 629 -16.21 12.37 7.96
C SER A 629 -14.76 12.35 8.42
N LEU A 630 -14.13 13.51 8.44
CA LEU A 630 -12.82 13.77 9.05
C LEU A 630 -13.00 14.47 10.39
N ASP A 631 -12.51 13.84 11.46
CA ASP A 631 -12.39 14.49 12.77
C ASP A 631 -11.13 15.35 12.81
N VAL A 632 -11.31 16.65 12.60
CA VAL A 632 -10.21 17.63 12.58
C VAL A 632 -9.59 17.83 13.97
N ALA A 633 -10.35 17.62 15.05
CA ALA A 633 -9.82 17.71 16.40
C ALA A 633 -8.85 16.54 16.68
N HIS A 634 -9.25 15.32 16.31
CA HIS A 634 -8.41 14.13 16.39
C HIS A 634 -7.15 14.29 15.54
N MET A 635 -7.28 14.75 14.29
CA MET A 635 -6.16 15.02 13.38
C MET A 635 -5.09 15.91 14.03
N ASN A 636 -5.51 16.96 14.74
CA ASN A 636 -4.60 17.92 15.35
C ASN A 636 -3.94 17.44 16.65
N GLN A 637 -4.51 16.42 17.31
CA GLN A 637 -4.00 15.89 18.57
C GLN A 637 -3.07 14.68 18.39
N LYS A 638 -3.20 13.96 17.27
CA LYS A 638 -2.45 12.73 17.04
C LYS A 638 -0.98 13.03 16.77
N LYS A 639 -0.09 12.63 17.70
CA LYS A 639 1.31 12.40 17.35
C LYS A 639 1.36 11.10 16.57
N HIS A 640 1.97 11.14 15.39
CA HIS A 640 2.17 9.96 14.57
C HIS A 640 3.21 9.04 15.25
N ASP A 641 2.74 8.07 16.03
CA ASP A 641 3.56 6.99 16.61
C ASP A 641 3.85 5.92 15.54
N PHE A 642 4.37 6.35 14.39
CA PHE A 642 4.77 5.43 13.35
C PHE A 642 6.21 4.98 13.54
N TYR A 643 6.54 3.79 13.03
CA TYR A 643 7.94 3.44 12.84
C TYR A 643 8.59 4.44 11.87
N PRO A 644 9.85 4.84 12.11
CA PRO A 644 10.57 5.64 11.14
C PRO A 644 10.74 4.83 9.85
N VAL A 645 10.73 5.50 8.70
CA VAL A 645 11.09 4.87 7.44
C VAL A 645 12.51 4.31 7.58
N LYS A 646 12.77 3.13 7.04
CA LYS A 646 14.11 2.54 7.01
C LYS A 646 14.41 1.98 5.63
N VAL A 647 15.66 2.09 5.21
CA VAL A 647 16.18 1.26 4.12
C VAL A 647 16.38 -0.15 4.68
N THR A 648 15.63 -1.12 4.15
CA THR A 648 15.55 -2.49 4.67
C THR A 648 16.56 -3.41 4.02
N ASP A 649 16.81 -3.21 2.72
CA ASP A 649 17.78 -3.96 1.92
C ASP A 649 18.37 -3.10 0.79
N VAL A 650 19.53 -3.50 0.30
CA VAL A 650 20.16 -2.96 -0.91
C VAL A 650 20.47 -4.12 -1.84
N HIS A 651 19.98 -4.06 -3.08
CA HIS A 651 20.29 -5.04 -4.10
C HIS A 651 21.28 -4.48 -5.13
N ILE A 652 22.29 -5.26 -5.47
CA ILE A 652 23.33 -4.93 -6.44
C ILE A 652 23.14 -5.86 -7.63
N ASN A 653 22.97 -5.30 -8.84
CA ASN A 653 22.75 -6.06 -10.07
C ASN A 653 21.59 -7.09 -9.94
N GLY A 654 20.55 -6.74 -9.18
CA GLY A 654 19.36 -7.57 -8.96
C GLY A 654 19.51 -8.68 -7.92
N LYS A 655 20.62 -8.72 -7.16
CA LYS A 655 20.82 -9.67 -6.05
C LYS A 655 21.01 -8.93 -4.72
N PRO A 656 20.60 -9.52 -3.58
CA PRO A 656 20.90 -8.96 -2.28
C PRO A 656 22.40 -8.68 -2.09
N SER A 657 22.73 -7.51 -1.55
CA SER A 657 24.12 -7.15 -1.25
C SER A 657 24.72 -8.11 -0.23
N THR A 658 25.97 -8.54 -0.48
CA THR A 658 26.80 -9.27 0.49
C THR A 658 27.55 -8.33 1.44
N TYR A 659 27.58 -7.02 1.15
CA TYR A 659 28.21 -6.02 2.01
C TYR A 659 27.27 -5.61 3.14
N PRO A 660 27.73 -5.64 4.40
CA PRO A 660 26.91 -5.21 5.53
C PRO A 660 26.69 -3.70 5.49
N MET A 661 25.47 -3.26 5.79
CA MET A 661 25.19 -1.86 6.07
C MET A 661 25.75 -1.50 7.44
N VAL A 662 26.80 -0.68 7.48
CA VAL A 662 27.46 -0.29 8.73
C VAL A 662 26.91 1.05 9.20
N THR A 663 26.41 1.12 10.43
CA THR A 663 26.07 2.40 11.05
C THR A 663 27.31 2.99 11.71
N VAL A 664 27.72 4.20 11.34
CA VAL A 664 28.90 4.87 11.93
C VAL A 664 28.45 6.09 12.70
N GLY A 665 28.89 6.23 13.97
CA GLY A 665 29.02 7.46 14.79
C GLY A 665 27.84 8.44 14.88
N SER A 666 27.32 8.89 13.75
CA SER A 666 26.19 9.80 13.56
C SER A 666 24.84 9.11 13.37
N GLY A 667 24.75 7.78 13.49
CA GLY A 667 23.51 7.02 13.26
C GLY A 667 23.14 6.80 11.77
N ILE A 668 23.99 7.23 10.84
CA ILE A 668 23.77 7.06 9.39
C ILE A 668 24.39 5.74 8.93
N SER A 669 23.61 4.95 8.18
CA SER A 669 24.09 3.72 7.56
C SER A 669 24.91 4.02 6.30
N ARG A 670 25.95 3.22 6.06
CA ARG A 670 26.78 3.29 4.85
C ARG A 670 26.93 1.92 4.20
N ILE A 671 27.06 1.93 2.87
CA ILE A 671 27.43 0.76 2.06
C ILE A 671 28.53 1.15 1.06
N GLY A 672 29.59 0.35 1.01
CA GLY A 672 30.69 0.50 0.04
C GLY A 672 30.55 -0.54 -1.07
N LEU A 673 30.65 -0.09 -2.32
CA LEU A 673 30.44 -0.87 -3.53
C LEU A 673 31.69 -0.88 -4.41
N GLU A 674 31.88 -1.97 -5.15
CA GLU A 674 32.96 -2.10 -6.12
C GLU A 674 32.72 -1.27 -7.39
N PRO A 675 33.77 -0.93 -8.17
CA PRO A 675 33.60 -0.12 -9.39
C PRO A 675 32.72 -0.77 -10.48
N SER A 676 32.52 -2.09 -10.42
CA SER A 676 31.66 -2.85 -11.34
C SER A 676 30.19 -2.87 -10.92
N GLU A 677 29.89 -2.47 -9.68
CA GLU A 677 28.58 -2.57 -9.03
C GLU A 677 27.76 -1.30 -9.21
N LYS A 678 27.35 -1.05 -10.44
CA LYS A 678 26.74 0.24 -10.82
C LYS A 678 25.21 0.27 -10.82
N ASN A 679 24.56 -0.89 -10.70
CA ASN A 679 23.10 -0.98 -10.64
C ASN A 679 22.68 -1.27 -9.21
N VAL A 680 22.10 -0.28 -8.55
CA VAL A 680 21.79 -0.32 -7.12
C VAL A 680 20.29 -0.11 -6.94
N THR A 681 19.65 -1.04 -6.23
CA THR A 681 18.24 -0.93 -5.83
C THR A 681 18.17 -0.76 -4.33
N PHE A 682 17.45 0.26 -3.89
CA PHE A 682 17.18 0.53 -2.48
C PHE A 682 15.78 0.05 -2.15
N CYS A 683 15.66 -0.88 -1.21
CA CYS A 683 14.39 -1.33 -0.66
C CYS A 683 14.17 -0.63 0.68
N PHE A 684 12.96 -0.14 0.93
CA PHE A 684 12.64 0.61 2.14
C PHE A 684 11.23 0.31 2.62
N SER A 685 11.01 0.46 3.92
CA SER A 685 9.70 0.25 4.55
C SER A 685 9.50 1.23 5.69
N ASP A 686 8.24 1.53 5.96
CA ASP A 686 7.80 2.33 7.08
C ASP A 686 7.09 1.50 8.17
N PHE A 687 7.10 0.18 8.02
CA PHE A 687 6.50 -0.81 8.91
C PHE A 687 5.05 -0.51 9.30
N SER A 688 4.32 0.18 8.42
CA SER A 688 2.87 0.36 8.54
C SER A 688 2.11 -0.94 8.25
N TYR A 689 2.77 -1.89 7.57
CA TYR A 689 2.21 -3.17 7.13
C TYR A 689 0.94 -3.03 6.29
N THR A 690 0.69 -1.86 5.70
CA THR A 690 -0.42 -1.68 4.78
C THR A 690 -0.22 -2.47 3.47
N SER A 691 -1.23 -2.47 2.60
CA SER A 691 -1.07 -2.93 1.22
C SER A 691 -0.07 -2.03 0.49
N PRO A 692 0.89 -2.56 -0.28
CA PRO A 692 1.87 -1.77 -1.02
C PRO A 692 1.22 -0.69 -1.89
N ALA A 693 0.02 -0.97 -2.43
CA ALA A 693 -0.77 -0.04 -3.23
C ALA A 693 -1.11 1.29 -2.52
N PHE A 694 -1.09 1.32 -1.19
CA PHE A 694 -1.40 2.51 -0.39
C PHE A 694 -0.15 3.21 0.17
N MET A 695 1.04 2.63 -0.04
CA MET A 695 2.28 3.25 0.41
C MET A 695 2.64 4.44 -0.49
N SER A 696 3.03 5.56 0.13
CA SER A 696 3.42 6.79 -0.57
C SER A 696 4.69 7.36 0.05
N TYR A 697 5.74 7.49 -0.76
CA TYR A 697 7.05 7.97 -0.36
C TYR A 697 7.54 9.09 -1.27
N GLU A 698 8.54 9.81 -0.77
CA GLU A 698 9.40 10.67 -1.56
C GLU A 698 10.84 10.18 -1.40
N TYR A 699 11.59 10.14 -2.50
CA TYR A 699 12.99 9.75 -2.48
C TYR A 699 13.87 10.72 -3.27
N GLN A 700 15.16 10.72 -2.95
CA GLN A 700 16.17 11.50 -3.67
C GLN A 700 17.52 10.82 -3.56
N LEU A 701 18.28 10.73 -4.66
CA LEU A 701 19.70 10.41 -4.64
C LEU A 701 20.52 11.68 -4.89
N GLU A 702 21.09 12.24 -3.83
CA GLU A 702 21.96 13.41 -3.94
C GLU A 702 23.18 13.09 -4.82
N GLY A 703 23.45 13.97 -5.78
CA GLY A 703 24.46 13.77 -6.83
C GLY A 703 23.92 13.14 -8.11
N ARG A 704 22.62 12.79 -8.16
CA ARG A 704 21.95 12.28 -9.37
C ARG A 704 20.63 12.98 -9.68
N ASP A 705 19.80 13.23 -8.67
CA ASP A 705 18.47 13.83 -8.86
C ASP A 705 18.46 15.33 -8.49
N ASP A 706 17.68 16.11 -9.22
CA ASP A 706 17.54 17.56 -9.02
C ASP A 706 16.65 17.93 -7.82
N GLY A 707 15.83 16.99 -7.32
CA GLY A 707 14.89 17.20 -6.23
C GLY A 707 14.23 15.91 -5.75
N TRP A 708 13.27 16.03 -4.84
CA TRP A 708 12.46 14.91 -4.35
C TRP A 708 11.56 14.36 -5.45
N ILE A 709 11.48 13.03 -5.54
CA ILE A 709 10.64 12.31 -6.48
C ILE A 709 9.58 11.54 -5.70
N ALA A 710 8.31 11.83 -6.02
CA ALA A 710 7.15 11.13 -5.47
C ALA A 710 7.01 9.72 -6.05
N ILE A 711 6.78 8.72 -5.19
CA ILE A 711 6.49 7.35 -5.57
C ILE A 711 5.33 6.80 -4.74
N THR A 712 4.40 6.13 -5.41
CA THR A 712 3.23 5.49 -4.77
C THR A 712 3.13 4.04 -5.21
N GLY A 713 2.63 3.17 -4.35
CA GLY A 713 2.43 1.77 -4.71
C GLY A 713 3.71 0.91 -4.69
N ARG A 714 4.86 1.48 -4.28
CA ARG A 714 6.19 0.84 -4.35
C ARG A 714 7.05 1.21 -3.15
N SER A 715 7.90 0.26 -2.78
CA SER A 715 8.83 0.32 -1.65
C SER A 715 10.28 0.08 -2.09
N GLU A 716 10.57 0.21 -3.39
CA GLU A 716 11.90 0.05 -3.95
C GLU A 716 12.17 1.03 -5.10
N VAL A 717 13.44 1.43 -5.24
CA VAL A 717 13.91 2.31 -6.31
C VAL A 717 15.24 1.81 -6.85
N THR A 718 15.36 1.69 -8.17
CA THR A 718 16.59 1.28 -8.85
C THR A 718 17.25 2.43 -9.60
N TYR A 719 18.54 2.63 -9.34
CA TYR A 719 19.42 3.48 -10.14
C TYR A 719 20.36 2.60 -10.97
N TYR A 720 20.45 2.93 -12.26
CA TYR A 720 21.27 2.19 -13.22
C TYR A 720 22.53 2.98 -13.61
N ASP A 721 23.61 2.25 -13.83
CA ASP A 721 24.92 2.78 -14.28
C ASP A 721 25.41 3.99 -13.45
N LEU A 722 25.33 3.90 -12.13
CA LEU A 722 25.88 4.90 -11.23
C LEU A 722 27.40 5.02 -11.41
N PRO A 723 27.93 6.23 -11.70
CA PRO A 723 29.37 6.46 -11.73
C PRO A 723 30.06 6.19 -10.39
N SER A 724 31.38 6.01 -10.41
CA SER A 724 32.18 6.00 -9.18
C SER A 724 32.05 7.35 -8.47
N GLY A 725 31.79 7.32 -7.17
CA GLY A 725 31.49 8.52 -6.40
C GLY A 725 30.84 8.21 -5.05
N SER A 726 30.53 9.28 -4.32
CA SER A 726 29.78 9.22 -3.06
C SER A 726 28.39 9.79 -3.29
N TYR A 727 27.37 9.05 -2.89
CA TYR A 727 25.97 9.42 -3.01
C TYR A 727 25.28 9.34 -1.64
N VAL A 728 24.20 10.10 -1.48
CA VAL A 728 23.32 10.00 -0.31
C VAL A 728 21.91 9.70 -0.81
N PHE A 729 21.43 8.49 -0.56
CA PHE A 729 20.05 8.13 -0.80
C PHE A 729 19.20 8.61 0.38
N LYS A 730 18.14 9.35 0.07
CA LYS A 730 17.16 9.86 1.01
C LYS A 730 15.80 9.27 0.69
N VAL A 731 15.05 8.90 1.71
CA VAL A 731 13.67 8.48 1.59
C VAL A 731 12.86 8.94 2.79
N ARG A 732 11.62 9.37 2.56
CA ARG A 732 10.66 9.78 3.58
C ARG A 732 9.24 9.44 3.16
N ARG A 733 8.29 9.44 4.09
CA ARG A 733 6.87 9.43 3.73
C ARG A 733 6.50 10.71 3.01
N MET A 734 5.62 10.59 2.03
CA MET A 734 5.17 11.74 1.26
C MET A 734 4.48 12.77 2.17
N GLY A 735 5.02 13.99 2.17
CA GLY A 735 4.52 15.11 2.94
C GLY A 735 4.82 15.09 4.45
N GLU A 736 5.67 14.17 4.92
CA GLU A 736 6.18 14.13 6.29
C GLU A 736 7.72 14.26 6.32
N PRO A 737 8.28 15.49 6.28
CA PRO A 737 9.74 15.72 6.30
C PRO A 737 10.45 15.07 7.49
N ASP A 738 9.81 15.01 8.66
CA ASP A 738 10.38 14.43 9.89
C ASP A 738 10.58 12.90 9.83
N SER A 739 10.04 12.24 8.81
CA SER A 739 10.18 10.79 8.59
C SER A 739 11.42 10.41 7.77
N GLU A 740 12.25 11.39 7.40
CA GLU A 740 13.42 11.21 6.53
C GLU A 740 14.46 10.23 7.09
N THR A 741 14.98 9.39 6.18
CA THR A 741 16.07 8.47 6.44
C THR A 741 17.13 8.54 5.35
N LEU A 742 18.38 8.40 5.78
CA LEU A 742 19.57 8.59 4.96
C LEU A 742 20.40 7.29 4.87
N LEU A 743 20.88 6.98 3.67
CA LEU A 743 21.86 5.93 3.41
C LEU A 743 22.99 6.49 2.53
N LYS A 744 24.23 6.39 3.02
CA LYS A 744 25.43 6.75 2.24
C LYS A 744 25.87 5.58 1.37
N VAL A 745 26.17 5.85 0.11
CA VAL A 745 26.60 4.87 -0.88
C VAL A 745 27.92 5.34 -1.49
N GLU A 746 28.96 4.55 -1.33
CA GLU A 746 30.30 4.86 -1.84
C GLU A 746 30.67 3.83 -2.92
N ILE A 747 30.71 4.25 -4.19
CA ILE A 747 31.16 3.41 -5.30
C ILE A 747 32.63 3.70 -5.54
N ALA A 748 33.48 2.69 -5.31
CA ALA A 748 34.91 2.82 -5.45
C ALA A 748 35.31 3.27 -6.87
N SER A 749 36.34 4.10 -6.95
CA SER A 749 36.97 4.47 -8.22
C SER A 749 38.03 3.43 -8.60
N VAL A 750 38.09 3.06 -9.87
CA VAL A 750 39.12 2.16 -10.44
C VAL A 750 40.54 2.74 -10.30
N PHE A 751 40.67 4.04 -9.99
CA PHE A 751 41.86 4.85 -10.26
C PHE A 751 42.90 5.03 -9.14
N SER A 752 42.79 4.39 -7.96
CA SER A 752 43.68 4.78 -6.83
C SER A 752 45.04 4.05 -6.74
N GLY A 753 45.18 2.82 -7.22
CA GLY A 753 46.41 2.02 -7.01
C GLY A 753 47.43 2.08 -8.14
N TRP A 754 47.00 1.85 -9.38
CA TRP A 754 47.90 1.59 -10.51
C TRP A 754 48.60 2.85 -11.03
N LEU A 755 48.01 4.03 -10.88
CA LEU A 755 48.60 5.30 -11.27
C LEU A 755 49.73 5.72 -10.32
N ALA A 756 49.59 5.46 -9.02
CA ALA A 756 50.65 5.68 -8.04
C ALA A 756 51.85 4.77 -8.33
N TRP A 757 51.61 3.49 -8.61
CA TRP A 757 52.65 2.55 -9.06
C TRP A 757 53.25 2.94 -10.41
N GLY A 758 52.43 3.38 -11.36
CA GLY A 758 52.87 3.88 -12.66
C GLY A 758 53.78 5.10 -12.51
N ILE A 759 53.43 6.06 -11.65
CA ILE A 759 54.25 7.24 -11.35
C ILE A 759 55.56 6.82 -10.66
N VAL A 760 55.52 5.90 -9.69
CA VAL A 760 56.73 5.38 -9.03
C VAL A 760 57.65 4.69 -10.04
N VAL A 761 57.10 3.86 -10.95
CA VAL A 761 57.87 3.21 -12.02
C VAL A 761 58.44 4.25 -12.99
N VAL A 762 57.67 5.26 -13.39
CA VAL A 762 58.16 6.35 -14.25
C VAL A 762 59.26 7.16 -13.55
N VAL A 763 59.13 7.45 -12.26
CA VAL A 763 60.17 8.14 -11.46
C VAL A 763 61.42 7.27 -11.32
N LEU A 764 61.29 5.96 -11.10
CA LEU A 764 62.41 5.02 -11.05
C LEU A 764 63.10 4.88 -12.42
N LEU A 765 62.32 4.84 -13.51
CA LEU A 765 62.84 4.81 -14.88
C LEU A 765 63.49 6.14 -15.27
N ALA A 766 62.94 7.28 -14.85
CA ALA A 766 63.54 8.59 -15.05
C ALA A 766 64.81 8.79 -14.22
N GLY A 767 64.83 8.29 -12.97
CA GLY A 767 66.02 8.27 -12.12
C GLY A 767 67.11 7.34 -12.68
N GLY A 768 66.73 6.16 -13.16
CA GLY A 768 67.62 5.25 -13.87
C GLY A 768 68.12 5.84 -15.19
N GLY A 769 67.24 6.44 -15.98
CA GLY A 769 67.57 7.15 -17.21
C GLY A 769 68.54 8.31 -16.96
N TYR A 770 68.30 9.14 -15.95
CA TYR A 770 69.22 10.22 -15.56
C TYR A 770 70.59 9.69 -15.12
N TYR A 771 70.63 8.59 -14.37
CA TYR A 771 71.88 7.95 -13.95
C TYR A 771 72.68 7.37 -15.14
N PHE A 772 72.00 6.77 -16.12
CA PHE A 772 72.64 6.17 -17.31
C PHE A 772 72.99 7.21 -18.39
N PHE A 773 72.15 8.21 -18.64
CA PHE A 773 72.42 9.29 -19.60
C PHE A 773 73.39 10.35 -19.04
N GLY A 774 73.48 10.52 -17.72
CA GLY A 774 74.45 11.42 -17.07
C GLY A 774 75.93 10.98 -17.21
N ARG A 775 76.19 9.72 -17.60
CA ARG A 775 77.54 9.19 -17.89
C ARG A 775 77.88 9.08 -19.38
N GLY A 776 76.91 9.33 -20.26
CA GLY A 776 77.04 9.09 -21.70
C GLY A 776 76.98 10.37 -22.54
N LYS A 777 78.15 10.99 -22.74
CA LYS A 777 78.53 11.87 -23.85
C LYS A 777 78.21 13.37 -23.75
N ARG A 778 79.30 14.10 -23.44
CA ARG A 778 79.70 15.33 -24.13
C ARG A 778 79.93 15.03 -25.62
N GLN A 779 79.25 15.76 -26.51
CA GLN A 779 79.76 16.42 -27.74
C GLN A 779 78.60 16.69 -28.71
N ALA A 780 78.40 17.97 -29.04
CA ALA A 780 77.58 18.52 -30.13
C ALA A 780 78.33 18.36 -31.49
N PRO A 781 77.81 18.72 -32.70
CA PRO A 781 76.92 19.87 -33.00
C PRO A 781 75.87 19.76 -34.14
N GLU A 782 75.01 20.79 -34.23
CA GLU A 782 74.41 21.53 -35.39
C GLU A 782 73.79 20.79 -36.62
N GLN A 783 72.75 21.22 -37.35
CA GLN A 783 72.06 22.51 -37.55
C GLN A 783 70.76 22.32 -38.41
N VAL A 784 70.02 23.43 -38.61
CA VAL A 784 69.02 23.80 -39.68
C VAL A 784 67.54 23.38 -39.49
N GLN A 785 66.48 24.11 -39.90
CA GLN A 785 65.98 25.51 -39.88
C GLN A 785 64.61 25.52 -40.63
N VAL A 786 63.70 26.47 -40.33
CA VAL A 786 62.62 27.05 -41.20
C VAL A 786 61.15 26.48 -41.15
N VAL A 787 60.28 27.17 -40.36
CA VAL A 787 59.11 28.03 -40.70
C VAL A 787 57.88 27.56 -41.56
N ARG A 788 56.67 28.05 -41.14
CA ARG A 788 55.37 28.35 -41.83
C ARG A 788 54.38 27.20 -42.15
N GLU A 789 53.06 27.40 -42.27
CA GLU A 789 52.02 28.35 -41.82
C GLU A 789 50.66 27.62 -42.03
N GLU A 790 49.58 28.21 -41.53
CA GLU A 790 48.17 27.74 -41.53
C GLU A 790 47.60 27.28 -42.89
N GLN A 791 46.64 26.34 -42.88
CA GLN A 791 45.28 26.58 -43.41
C GLN A 791 44.28 25.43 -43.19
N SER A 792 43.04 25.87 -42.99
CA SER A 792 41.73 25.23 -42.83
C SER A 792 41.37 24.05 -43.74
N VAL A 793 40.61 23.07 -43.22
CA VAL A 793 39.51 22.41 -43.94
C VAL A 793 38.40 22.00 -42.96
N ALA A 794 37.15 22.34 -43.31
CA ALA A 794 35.91 21.95 -42.66
C ALA A 794 35.65 20.43 -42.77
N VAL A 795 35.04 19.81 -41.75
CA VAL A 795 34.44 18.47 -41.91
C VAL A 795 33.09 18.39 -41.22
N GLU A 796 32.13 17.96 -42.03
CA GLU A 796 30.73 17.71 -41.77
C GLU A 796 30.47 16.69 -40.66
N THR A 797 29.35 16.89 -39.98
CA THR A 797 28.76 15.99 -38.99
C THR A 797 28.31 14.69 -39.68
N LYS A 798 29.03 13.58 -39.45
CA LYS A 798 28.54 12.22 -39.76
C LYS A 798 28.00 11.53 -38.51
N SER A 799 26.89 10.83 -38.69
CA SER A 799 26.04 10.19 -37.70
C SER A 799 26.70 9.00 -36.99
N ALA A 800 26.49 8.91 -35.67
CA ALA A 800 27.07 7.94 -34.74
C ALA A 800 26.56 6.48 -34.86
N SER A 801 25.99 6.07 -36.00
CA SER A 801 25.35 4.75 -36.13
C SER A 801 26.20 3.66 -36.80
N GLU A 802 27.29 4.00 -37.50
CA GLU A 802 28.11 3.04 -38.27
C GLU A 802 29.28 2.41 -37.48
N GLU A 803 29.63 2.90 -36.30
CA GLU A 803 30.85 2.41 -35.60
C GLU A 803 30.68 1.11 -34.83
N LYS A 804 29.45 0.65 -34.55
CA LYS A 804 29.19 -0.48 -33.65
C LYS A 804 29.39 -1.88 -34.28
N TYR A 805 29.47 -1.99 -35.61
CA TYR A 805 29.47 -3.28 -36.32
C TYR A 805 30.70 -3.54 -37.22
N LYS A 806 31.78 -2.75 -37.10
CA LYS A 806 32.99 -2.85 -37.96
C LYS A 806 33.68 -4.24 -37.93
N SER A 807 33.42 -5.09 -36.94
CA SER A 807 34.09 -6.38 -36.74
C SER A 807 33.34 -7.61 -37.29
N VAL A 808 32.10 -7.48 -37.78
CA VAL A 808 31.28 -8.63 -38.19
C VAL A 808 30.78 -8.46 -39.62
N LYS A 809 31.45 -9.14 -40.57
CA LYS A 809 30.95 -9.34 -41.94
C LYS A 809 30.21 -10.68 -42.01
N VAL A 810 28.90 -10.69 -41.73
CA VAL A 810 28.04 -11.84 -42.05
C VAL A 810 27.67 -11.76 -43.54
N SER A 811 27.79 -12.86 -44.28
CA SER A 811 27.34 -12.87 -45.69
C SER A 811 25.82 -12.79 -45.77
N SER A 812 25.30 -12.21 -46.85
CA SER A 812 23.85 -12.13 -47.10
C SER A 812 23.17 -13.51 -47.15
N GLU A 813 23.89 -14.53 -47.63
CA GLU A 813 23.44 -15.93 -47.65
C GLU A 813 23.30 -16.52 -46.24
N GLU A 814 24.23 -16.22 -45.33
CA GLU A 814 24.15 -16.66 -43.94
C GLU A 814 23.03 -15.94 -43.19
N CYS A 815 22.83 -14.64 -43.44
CA CYS A 815 21.70 -13.90 -42.90
C CYS A 815 20.35 -14.49 -43.33
N LYS A 816 20.22 -14.89 -44.61
CA LYS A 816 19.03 -15.57 -45.12
C LYS A 816 18.81 -16.93 -44.44
N ARG A 817 19.87 -17.74 -44.31
CA ARG A 817 19.82 -19.05 -43.62
C ARG A 817 19.38 -18.91 -42.16
N LEU A 818 19.88 -17.92 -41.44
CA LEU A 818 19.52 -17.65 -40.05
C LEU A 818 18.07 -17.16 -39.93
N THR A 819 17.59 -16.35 -40.88
CA THR A 819 16.20 -15.90 -40.94
C THR A 819 15.24 -17.09 -41.13
N ASP A 820 15.55 -18.00 -42.05
CA ASP A 820 14.74 -19.21 -42.27
C ASP A 820 14.71 -20.13 -41.03
N LYS A 821 15.82 -20.21 -40.29
CA LYS A 821 15.90 -20.96 -39.02
C LYS A 821 15.05 -20.30 -37.92
N LEU A 822 15.10 -18.97 -37.82
CA LEU A 822 14.31 -18.20 -36.85
C LEU A 822 12.82 -18.42 -37.06
N GLU A 823 12.32 -18.29 -38.29
CA GLU A 823 10.89 -18.51 -38.58
C GLU A 823 10.46 -19.94 -38.21
N LYS A 824 11.27 -20.95 -38.55
CA LYS A 824 10.98 -22.35 -38.20
C LYS A 824 10.87 -22.57 -36.68
N ILE A 825 11.80 -22.03 -35.89
CA ILE A 825 11.76 -22.17 -34.43
C ILE A 825 10.61 -21.38 -33.83
N MET A 826 10.32 -20.18 -34.34
CA MET A 826 9.18 -19.39 -33.85
C MET A 826 7.86 -20.13 -34.05
N HIS A 827 7.65 -20.78 -35.20
CA HIS A 827 6.43 -21.55 -35.45
C HIS A 827 6.38 -22.89 -34.72
N LYS A 828 7.49 -23.62 -34.63
CA LYS A 828 7.55 -24.97 -34.07
C LYS A 828 7.58 -24.97 -32.54
N ASP A 829 8.50 -24.20 -31.97
CA ASP A 829 8.83 -24.27 -30.54
C ASP A 829 8.15 -23.15 -29.74
N LYS A 830 7.57 -22.15 -30.43
CA LYS A 830 6.82 -21.03 -29.85
C LYS A 830 7.54 -20.32 -28.71
N LEU A 831 8.86 -20.16 -28.84
CA LEU A 831 9.72 -19.57 -27.79
C LEU A 831 9.30 -18.15 -27.36
N TYR A 832 8.60 -17.42 -28.23
CA TYR A 832 8.04 -16.10 -27.90
C TYR A 832 7.05 -16.12 -26.72
N LYS A 833 6.50 -17.28 -26.32
CA LYS A 833 5.64 -17.39 -25.14
C LYS A 833 6.40 -17.23 -23.82
N HIS A 834 7.71 -17.41 -23.80
CA HIS A 834 8.53 -17.14 -22.63
C HIS A 834 8.68 -15.62 -22.45
N SER A 835 8.20 -15.09 -21.33
CA SER A 835 8.18 -13.64 -21.07
C SER A 835 9.56 -13.03 -20.91
N ASP A 836 10.54 -13.84 -20.51
CA ASP A 836 11.93 -13.49 -20.23
C ASP A 836 12.92 -13.85 -21.35
N LEU A 837 12.44 -14.29 -22.52
CA LEU A 837 13.27 -14.67 -23.66
C LEU A 837 14.27 -13.56 -24.03
N LYS A 838 15.57 -13.84 -23.90
CA LYS A 838 16.66 -12.94 -24.29
C LYS A 838 17.21 -13.32 -25.67
N ILE A 839 17.86 -12.37 -26.32
CA ILE A 839 18.53 -12.61 -27.61
C ILE A 839 19.61 -13.72 -27.53
N ALA A 840 20.24 -13.90 -26.36
CA ALA A 840 21.22 -14.96 -26.13
C ALA A 840 20.58 -16.35 -26.16
N ASP A 841 19.38 -16.50 -25.59
CA ASP A 841 18.63 -17.77 -25.58
C ASP A 841 18.20 -18.16 -26.99
N LEU A 842 17.75 -17.17 -27.77
CA LEU A 842 17.39 -17.36 -29.16
C LEU A 842 18.60 -17.68 -30.04
N ALA A 843 19.75 -17.05 -29.76
CA ALA A 843 21.00 -17.32 -30.45
C ALA A 843 21.48 -18.75 -30.18
N ALA A 844 21.39 -19.21 -28.93
CA ALA A 844 21.69 -20.60 -28.57
C ALA A 844 20.74 -21.59 -29.29
N ALA A 845 19.45 -21.27 -29.41
CA ALA A 845 18.46 -22.14 -30.06
C ALA A 845 18.71 -22.35 -31.56
N ILE A 846 19.27 -21.36 -32.28
CA ILE A 846 19.58 -21.47 -33.71
C ILE A 846 21.06 -21.77 -34.01
N ASP A 847 21.85 -22.03 -32.95
CA ASP A 847 23.29 -22.31 -32.99
C ASP A 847 24.11 -21.16 -33.59
N THR A 848 23.98 -19.97 -33.00
CA THR A 848 24.72 -18.75 -33.39
C THR A 848 25.10 -17.88 -32.19
N SER A 849 25.85 -16.80 -32.43
CA SER A 849 26.20 -15.84 -31.37
C SER A 849 25.16 -14.72 -31.23
N ALA A 850 24.97 -14.22 -30.01
CA ALA A 850 24.08 -13.09 -29.74
C ALA A 850 24.48 -11.83 -30.55
N HIS A 851 25.78 -11.67 -30.83
CA HIS A 851 26.29 -10.56 -31.64
C HIS A 851 25.92 -10.71 -33.12
N THR A 852 26.01 -11.93 -33.67
CA THR A 852 25.56 -12.25 -35.05
C THR A 852 24.06 -12.04 -35.19
N LEU A 853 23.28 -12.47 -34.20
CA LEU A 853 21.83 -12.31 -34.21
C LEU A 853 21.42 -10.84 -34.04
N SER A 854 22.14 -10.06 -33.22
CA SER A 854 21.94 -8.61 -33.11
C SER A 854 22.27 -7.87 -34.41
N TYR A 855 23.31 -8.30 -35.14
CA TYR A 855 23.60 -7.80 -36.48
C TYR A 855 22.46 -8.15 -37.46
N LEU A 856 22.00 -9.40 -37.47
CA LEU A 856 20.87 -9.83 -38.31
C LEU A 856 19.63 -8.96 -38.09
N PHE A 857 19.21 -8.75 -36.84
CA PHE A 857 18.03 -7.93 -36.52
C PHE A 857 18.18 -6.49 -36.99
N ASN A 858 19.29 -5.82 -36.62
CA ASN A 858 19.43 -4.39 -36.85
C ASN A 858 19.87 -4.02 -38.27
N GLN A 859 20.67 -4.86 -38.93
CA GLN A 859 21.31 -4.53 -40.22
C GLN A 859 20.71 -5.29 -41.41
N TYR A 860 20.13 -6.48 -41.20
CA TYR A 860 19.55 -7.28 -42.30
C TYR A 860 18.02 -7.27 -42.30
N LEU A 861 17.40 -7.42 -41.13
CA LEU A 861 15.93 -7.38 -40.98
C LEU A 861 15.40 -5.96 -40.72
N GLU A 862 16.30 -5.00 -40.46
CA GLU A 862 15.99 -3.61 -40.10
C GLU A 862 14.91 -3.49 -39.01
N ARG A 863 14.94 -4.40 -38.03
CA ARG A 863 13.93 -4.54 -36.98
C ARG A 863 14.58 -4.72 -35.63
N ASN A 864 14.03 -4.06 -34.61
CA ASN A 864 14.43 -4.31 -33.23
C ASN A 864 14.04 -5.75 -32.82
N TYR A 865 14.94 -6.45 -32.12
CA TYR A 865 14.70 -7.78 -31.56
C TYR A 865 13.34 -7.90 -30.83
N TYR A 866 13.02 -6.94 -29.94
CA TYR A 866 11.79 -6.98 -29.17
C TYR A 866 10.55 -6.72 -30.03
N ASP A 867 10.66 -5.86 -31.05
CA ASP A 867 9.56 -5.65 -32.00
C ASP A 867 9.29 -6.96 -32.76
N TYR A 868 10.33 -7.66 -33.23
CA TYR A 868 10.21 -8.95 -33.92
C TYR A 868 9.52 -10.02 -33.05
N ILE A 869 9.90 -10.17 -31.78
CA ILE A 869 9.26 -11.14 -30.88
C ILE A 869 7.80 -10.76 -30.59
N ASN A 870 7.54 -9.47 -30.31
CA ASN A 870 6.20 -9.01 -29.97
C ASN A 870 5.20 -9.17 -31.13
N ASP A 871 5.64 -9.13 -32.38
CA ASP A 871 4.79 -9.43 -33.54
C ASP A 871 4.18 -10.84 -33.44
N TYR A 872 4.98 -11.85 -33.08
CA TYR A 872 4.50 -13.22 -32.87
C TYR A 872 3.57 -13.34 -31.66
N ARG A 873 3.88 -12.63 -30.57
CA ARG A 873 3.02 -12.60 -29.36
C ARG A 873 1.65 -12.00 -29.67
N ILE A 874 1.61 -10.93 -30.47
CA ILE A 874 0.37 -10.30 -30.93
C ILE A 874 -0.40 -11.23 -31.87
N ALA A 875 0.30 -11.93 -32.78
CA ALA A 875 -0.34 -12.91 -33.67
C ALA A 875 -0.99 -14.06 -32.88
N GLU A 876 -0.33 -14.57 -31.85
CA GLU A 876 -0.89 -15.61 -30.97
C GLU A 876 -2.09 -15.07 -30.16
N PHE A 877 -2.04 -13.83 -29.69
CA PHE A 877 -3.20 -13.19 -29.05
C PHE A 877 -4.40 -13.11 -30.00
N LYS A 878 -4.19 -12.67 -31.24
CA LYS A 878 -5.26 -12.64 -32.26
C LYS A 878 -5.82 -14.03 -32.54
N ARG A 879 -4.99 -15.06 -32.56
CA ARG A 879 -5.42 -16.46 -32.69
C ARG A 879 -6.28 -16.91 -31.50
N LEU A 880 -5.86 -16.61 -30.28
CA LEU A 880 -6.59 -16.94 -29.05
C LEU A 880 -7.94 -16.22 -28.97
N VAL A 881 -8.02 -14.96 -29.39
CA VAL A 881 -9.29 -14.21 -29.43
C VAL A 881 -10.24 -14.73 -30.51
N ASN A 882 -9.70 -15.22 -31.64
CA ASN A 882 -10.50 -15.83 -32.71
C ASN A 882 -10.92 -17.28 -32.42
N THR A 883 -10.45 -17.88 -31.32
CA THR A 883 -10.90 -19.18 -30.83
C THR A 883 -11.75 -18.94 -29.58
N GLU A 884 -12.87 -19.64 -29.39
CA GLU A 884 -13.81 -19.38 -28.26
C GLU A 884 -13.20 -19.57 -26.85
N GLU A 885 -11.93 -19.96 -26.77
CA GLU A 885 -11.13 -20.09 -25.55
C GLU A 885 -10.88 -18.76 -24.81
N TYR A 886 -10.96 -17.60 -25.47
CA TYR A 886 -10.70 -16.30 -24.82
C TYR A 886 -11.72 -15.95 -23.72
N SER A 887 -12.94 -16.49 -23.80
CA SER A 887 -14.02 -16.26 -22.81
C SER A 887 -13.67 -16.76 -21.41
N LYS A 888 -12.69 -17.66 -21.29
CA LYS A 888 -12.25 -18.28 -20.04
C LYS A 888 -11.16 -17.50 -19.30
N TYR A 889 -10.58 -16.48 -19.92
CA TYR A 889 -9.40 -15.79 -19.40
C TYR A 889 -9.61 -14.28 -19.34
N THR A 890 -9.07 -13.64 -18.30
CA THR A 890 -8.98 -12.18 -18.28
C THR A 890 -7.99 -11.68 -19.33
N LEU A 891 -8.11 -10.42 -19.75
CA LEU A 891 -7.18 -9.83 -20.72
C LEU A 891 -5.72 -9.85 -20.23
N SER A 892 -5.50 -9.71 -18.92
CA SER A 892 -4.17 -9.82 -18.32
C SER A 892 -3.61 -11.23 -18.45
N ALA A 893 -4.43 -12.26 -18.18
CA ALA A 893 -4.04 -13.65 -18.35
C ALA A 893 -3.77 -14.01 -19.82
N LEU A 894 -4.55 -13.47 -20.76
CA LEU A 894 -4.28 -13.66 -22.19
C LEU A 894 -2.96 -13.01 -22.62
N ALA A 895 -2.64 -11.83 -22.10
CA ALA A 895 -1.36 -11.17 -22.38
C ALA A 895 -0.17 -12.02 -21.88
N GLU A 896 -0.29 -12.58 -20.67
CA GLU A 896 0.73 -13.45 -20.08
C GLU A 896 0.89 -14.77 -20.85
N LEU A 897 -0.22 -15.41 -21.25
CA LEU A 897 -0.22 -16.61 -22.10
C LEU A 897 0.44 -16.39 -23.48
N CYS A 898 0.44 -15.14 -23.95
CA CYS A 898 1.12 -14.73 -25.17
C CYS A 898 2.59 -14.34 -24.93
N GLY A 899 3.08 -14.37 -23.70
CA GLY A 899 4.46 -14.07 -23.33
C GLY A 899 4.74 -12.60 -23.01
N PHE A 900 3.74 -11.77 -22.75
CA PHE A 900 3.98 -10.40 -22.27
C PHE A 900 4.24 -10.38 -20.76
N SER A 901 5.34 -9.74 -20.35
CA SER A 901 5.72 -9.57 -18.94
C SER A 901 4.89 -8.51 -18.18
N SER A 902 4.09 -7.70 -18.88
CA SER A 902 3.21 -6.72 -18.24
C SER A 902 2.03 -6.36 -19.12
N ARG A 903 0.91 -5.96 -18.49
CA ARG A 903 -0.25 -5.42 -19.19
C ARG A 903 0.07 -4.12 -19.94
N ALA A 904 0.90 -3.26 -19.37
CA ALA A 904 1.27 -1.98 -20.00
C ALA A 904 2.06 -2.19 -21.30
N SER A 905 3.04 -3.10 -21.30
CA SER A 905 3.80 -3.45 -22.50
C SER A 905 2.90 -4.08 -23.55
N PHE A 906 2.02 -5.01 -23.18
CA PHE A 906 1.02 -5.59 -24.07
C PHE A 906 0.15 -4.52 -24.74
N PHE A 907 -0.46 -3.62 -23.97
CA PHE A 907 -1.33 -2.56 -24.51
C PHE A 907 -0.58 -1.62 -25.45
N ARG A 908 0.63 -1.20 -25.06
CA ARG A 908 1.47 -0.30 -25.87
C ARG A 908 1.83 -0.93 -27.21
N TYR A 909 2.32 -2.18 -27.19
CA TYR A 909 2.73 -2.88 -28.41
C TYR A 909 1.55 -3.28 -29.29
N PHE A 910 0.43 -3.72 -28.69
CA PHE A 910 -0.77 -4.05 -29.44
C PHE A 910 -1.33 -2.82 -30.17
N LYS A 911 -1.39 -1.66 -29.50
CA LYS A 911 -1.81 -0.40 -30.13
C LYS A 911 -0.84 0.07 -31.21
N LYS A 912 0.48 -0.06 -30.98
CA LYS A 912 1.51 0.22 -32.00
C LYS A 912 1.34 -0.65 -33.24
N ALA A 913 1.03 -1.94 -33.09
CA ALA A 913 0.94 -2.89 -34.19
C ALA A 913 -0.42 -2.89 -34.92
N THR A 914 -1.51 -2.54 -34.24
CA THR A 914 -2.88 -2.66 -34.79
C THR A 914 -3.62 -1.34 -34.94
N GLY A 915 -3.09 -0.24 -34.40
CA GLY A 915 -3.74 1.07 -34.40
C GLY A 915 -4.86 1.23 -33.37
N ILE A 916 -5.33 0.13 -32.77
CA ILE A 916 -6.43 0.10 -31.79
C ILE A 916 -6.01 -0.65 -30.52
N THR A 917 -6.75 -0.46 -29.44
CA THR A 917 -6.50 -1.17 -28.18
C THR A 917 -6.95 -2.64 -28.26
N PRO A 918 -6.39 -3.55 -27.44
CA PRO A 918 -6.86 -4.93 -27.37
C PRO A 918 -8.37 -5.05 -27.07
N ASN A 919 -8.91 -4.15 -26.24
CA ASN A 919 -10.34 -4.09 -25.91
C ASN A 919 -11.20 -3.72 -27.13
N GLU A 920 -10.76 -2.75 -27.93
CA GLU A 920 -11.44 -2.38 -29.17
C GLU A 920 -11.37 -3.50 -30.20
N TYR A 921 -10.24 -4.23 -30.27
CA TYR A 921 -10.09 -5.40 -31.13
C TYR A 921 -11.00 -6.57 -30.72
N ILE A 922 -11.13 -6.85 -29.42
CA ILE A 922 -12.09 -7.87 -28.94
C ILE A 922 -13.54 -7.44 -29.25
N ARG A 923 -13.86 -6.14 -29.08
CA ARG A 923 -15.20 -5.61 -29.41
C ARG A 923 -15.50 -5.66 -30.91
N SER A 924 -14.52 -5.44 -31.77
CA SER A 924 -14.71 -5.52 -33.23
C SER A 924 -14.97 -6.94 -33.71
N ILE A 925 -14.43 -7.95 -33.02
CA ILE A 925 -14.70 -9.38 -33.29
C ILE A 925 -16.03 -9.83 -32.66
N GLY A 926 -16.33 -9.39 -31.43
CA GLY A 926 -17.56 -9.72 -30.71
C GLY A 926 -18.83 -9.09 -31.29
N GLY A 927 -18.70 -8.14 -32.22
CA GLY A 927 -19.83 -7.50 -32.93
C GLY A 927 -20.64 -8.43 -33.84
N ASN A 928 -20.13 -9.64 -34.15
CA ASN A 928 -20.84 -10.63 -34.98
C ASN A 928 -21.70 -11.63 -34.20
N ASN A 929 -21.68 -11.64 -32.86
CA ASN A 929 -22.50 -12.54 -32.03
C ASN A 929 -23.54 -11.75 -31.20
N LYS A 930 -24.38 -10.96 -31.88
CA LYS A 930 -25.64 -10.44 -31.32
C LYS A 930 -26.83 -11.23 -31.87
N SER A 931 -27.12 -12.36 -31.25
CA SER A 931 -28.49 -12.90 -31.18
C SER A 931 -28.59 -13.85 -29.98
N LEU A 932 -29.71 -13.76 -29.25
CA LEU A 932 -30.12 -14.50 -28.04
C LEU A 932 -29.65 -13.77 -26.76
N SER A 933 -30.38 -12.85 -26.13
CA SER A 933 -31.75 -12.89 -25.58
C SER A 933 -32.03 -14.17 -24.78
N ASP A 934 -31.70 -14.16 -23.49
CA ASP A 934 -32.64 -13.93 -22.38
C ASP A 934 -31.89 -13.59 -21.08
#